data_AF-A0AAD4H9T3-F1
#
_entry.id   AF-A0AAD4H9T3-F1
#
_cell.length_a   1.000
_cell.length_b   1.000
_cell.length_c   1.000
_cell.angle_alpha   90.00
_cell.angle_beta   90.00
_cell.angle_gamma   90.00
#
_symmetry.space_group_name_H-M   'P 1'
#
loop_
_entity.id
_entity.type
_entity.pdbx_description
1 polymer ?
#
loop_
_entity_poly.entity_id
_entity_poly.type
_entity_poly.pdbx_seq_one_letter_code
_entity_poly.pdbx_strand_id
1 'polypeptide(L)'
;METINALKQRHFKNPFDNDDTNDNNIPTVSLFSTDTLVDAAIRSPFGGAFADEHNGSTGHHKSSSNLSSSVHHTLLGNTRKTHSGFSGLKTILSAWAVFLGFLAVIVMVMFQIHYTLPAPVYEGQDPVTGKLQFSEENVRVVVRHMTRDIGYRVVGTEQELETKNYLIKELTTMKENARLQSLRSNQNLPNFDMWVQVGDGSHRFDFMSKVVMKMYTNMTNIVVRLSCGPECDENAILLNAHYDTTLGSPGAADDALGCGVMMEILRIMSLQPAPKKNSIIFLFNGGEESLQDASHYFITQHELKDKVRAVVNLEACGTSGPEILFQANSREMIDAYTTVPYPHGTVLANDLFATGLILSDTDFRQFYDYGNLTGLDMAVYKNSYLYHTHLDLDEFLESGLPQHMGENALALATYLTNEANLVGLEMTSSVVFFDVFGLFFVAYSWTAAIRSHVLIGGIALLTMASQISRPSVRGTVSIFLSFIVALLVPNFSVVLLKALGSSMQWFSHEWLSMFLFGPMSLAGMFTVQYLFHNKKASSGANELSTFSSLQLFFTISLGVVSYVGLASSYVFALFALSITIALMFNHKKAALERRDGPEVISIDYATYFIAALLPTSYFSFVCFSLLDMFIPLTGRIGVDAPVDHIVAVLSGFVTFVFCPPLLAFAHRFGRKVLKRIILALLAFHLIAVLLSSAIMSPYDELHPKRVFIQHVRNMASGESVLYMAHADPGPFYEPYVTEVETMFNAKSTFRTATDNPTDWNAIYPFNQFLESYVLDTTPYIRSQTTNKTIAESTAPLTDLIRGAPKLTAENVHYDPKTGLRRLTILCTHPDYIWTVASFDTHLTSWSLGSSDPFPYPTHYVIRHVGGFVSDGWRVDLEHHATGPHDKLKIELTAMETEGFGRDTERELEGSGEIGVMRQIVQQRPVWTTLTYFSILTDSFEL
;
A
#
# COMPACT_ATOMS: atom_id res chain seq x y z
N MET A 1 -12.26 19.01 -10.52
CA MET A 1 -13.38 18.71 -9.60
C MET A 1 -14.18 17.54 -10.12
N GLU A 2 -14.77 17.63 -11.32
CA GLU A 2 -15.48 16.50 -11.95
C GLU A 2 -14.64 15.21 -12.00
N THR A 3 -13.35 15.27 -12.34
CA THR A 3 -12.44 14.10 -12.35
C THR A 3 -12.31 13.40 -10.99
N ILE A 4 -12.39 14.13 -9.87
CA ILE A 4 -12.26 13.57 -8.52
C ILE A 4 -13.62 13.04 -8.03
N ASN A 5 -14.72 13.69 -8.39
CA ASN A 5 -16.06 13.16 -8.14
C ASN A 5 -16.34 11.90 -8.99
N ALA A 6 -15.80 11.83 -10.22
CA ALA A 6 -15.85 10.63 -11.06
C ALA A 6 -15.00 9.47 -10.51
N LEU A 7 -13.85 9.77 -9.88
CA LEU A 7 -13.08 8.75 -9.14
C LEU A 7 -13.85 8.26 -7.91
N LYS A 8 -14.46 9.15 -7.12
CA LYS A 8 -15.35 8.76 -6.02
C LYS A 8 -16.55 7.94 -6.51
N GLN A 9 -17.19 8.28 -7.63
CA GLN A 9 -18.32 7.52 -8.18
C GLN A 9 -17.92 6.17 -8.81
N ARG A 10 -16.64 5.96 -9.16
CA ARG A 10 -16.15 4.66 -9.68
C ARG A 10 -15.82 3.65 -8.58
N HIS A 11 -15.41 4.10 -7.38
CA HIS A 11 -15.12 3.22 -6.24
C HIS A 11 -16.15 3.29 -5.09
N PHE A 12 -17.06 4.27 -5.11
CA PHE A 12 -18.23 4.34 -4.24
C PHE A 12 -19.47 4.63 -5.09
N LYS A 13 -20.10 3.56 -5.58
CA LYS A 13 -21.35 3.63 -6.33
C LYS A 13 -22.49 3.97 -5.36
N ASN A 14 -22.97 5.20 -5.38
CA ASN A 14 -24.11 5.63 -4.55
C ASN A 14 -25.41 4.98 -5.09
N PRO A 15 -26.12 4.11 -4.34
CA PRO A 15 -27.18 3.27 -4.88
C PRO A 15 -28.57 3.94 -4.94
N PHE A 16 -28.64 5.27 -4.81
CA PHE A 16 -29.89 6.04 -4.82
C PHE A 16 -29.82 7.26 -5.74
N ASP A 17 -29.92 7.01 -7.05
CA ASP A 17 -30.57 7.93 -7.99
C ASP A 17 -31.87 7.26 -8.44
N ASN A 18 -32.95 7.56 -7.71
CA ASN A 18 -34.33 7.37 -8.13
C ASN A 18 -35.07 8.64 -7.74
N ASP A 19 -35.54 9.39 -8.73
CA ASP A 19 -36.49 10.48 -8.54
C ASP A 19 -37.73 9.93 -7.80
N ASP A 20 -38.04 10.45 -6.61
CA ASP A 20 -39.36 11.07 -6.38
C ASP A 20 -39.53 11.75 -5.00
N THR A 21 -40.51 12.66 -4.96
CA THR A 21 -41.13 13.33 -3.79
C THR A 21 -40.51 14.62 -3.20
N ASN A 22 -41.33 15.67 -3.26
CA ASN A 22 -41.30 16.83 -2.36
C ASN A 22 -41.49 16.40 -0.90
N ASP A 23 -40.89 17.10 0.07
CA ASP A 23 -41.66 18.11 0.80
C ASP A 23 -40.84 19.11 1.62
N ASN A 24 -41.41 20.28 1.86
CA ASN A 24 -40.87 21.27 2.79
C ASN A 24 -41.30 20.93 4.22
N ASN A 25 -40.42 21.09 5.22
CA ASN A 25 -40.73 21.90 6.40
C ASN A 25 -39.54 22.09 7.36
N ILE A 26 -39.30 23.36 7.71
CA ILE A 26 -38.46 23.78 8.83
C ILE A 26 -39.39 24.00 10.04
N PRO A 27 -38.97 23.63 11.26
CA PRO A 27 -39.15 24.58 12.35
C PRO A 27 -37.90 24.75 13.22
N THR A 28 -37.44 25.99 13.31
CA THR A 28 -36.56 26.48 14.37
C THR A 28 -37.30 26.54 15.72
N VAL A 29 -36.71 25.99 16.79
CA VAL A 29 -37.08 26.30 18.19
C VAL A 29 -35.81 26.53 19.01
N SER A 30 -35.91 27.39 20.03
CA SER A 30 -34.76 28.05 20.67
C SER A 30 -34.76 27.96 22.21
N LEU A 31 -33.54 27.90 22.77
CA LEU A 31 -33.10 28.47 24.07
C LEU A 31 -33.33 27.73 25.42
N PHE A 32 -32.24 27.74 26.21
CA PHE A 32 -32.06 27.61 27.68
C PHE A 32 -32.53 26.31 28.39
N SER A 33 -31.72 25.69 29.27
CA SER A 33 -31.18 26.28 30.52
C SER A 33 -29.80 25.73 30.96
N THR A 34 -29.11 26.51 31.80
CA THR A 34 -27.94 26.10 32.61
C THR A 34 -28.36 25.57 34.00
N ASP A 35 -27.38 25.09 34.76
CA ASP A 35 -27.35 24.77 36.22
C ASP A 35 -27.41 23.27 36.56
N THR A 36 -26.66 22.68 37.52
CA THR A 36 -25.54 23.10 38.41
C THR A 36 -24.87 21.86 39.07
N LEU A 37 -23.76 22.05 39.84
CA LEU A 37 -23.09 21.12 40.80
C LEU A 37 -22.18 20.02 40.17
N VAL A 38 -20.91 19.77 40.51
CA VAL A 38 -19.96 20.09 41.62
C VAL A 38 -19.96 19.11 42.83
N ASP A 39 -18.74 18.75 43.26
CA ASP A 39 -18.27 17.86 44.37
C ASP A 39 -18.04 16.37 43.99
N ALA A 40 -16.98 15.66 44.43
CA ALA A 40 -15.73 15.96 45.19
C ALA A 40 -14.64 14.91 44.76
N ALA A 41 -13.40 14.80 45.24
CA ALA A 41 -12.76 15.25 46.49
C ALA A 41 -11.22 15.29 46.39
N ILE A 42 -10.58 16.01 47.32
CA ILE A 42 -9.13 15.98 47.61
C ILE A 42 -8.91 15.43 49.03
N ARG A 43 -7.84 14.65 49.25
CA ARG A 43 -7.20 14.56 50.58
C ARG A 43 -5.67 14.69 50.49
N SER A 44 -5.14 15.31 51.55
CA SER A 44 -3.77 15.75 51.86
C SER A 44 -3.01 14.67 52.66
N PRO A 45 -1.92 14.90 53.44
CA PRO A 45 -1.19 16.16 53.75
C PRO A 45 0.35 16.10 53.85
N PHE A 46 0.95 17.27 54.11
CA PHE A 46 2.15 17.64 54.93
C PHE A 46 2.81 18.87 54.28
N GLY A 47 3.17 19.99 54.92
CA GLY A 47 3.00 20.44 56.31
C GLY A 47 4.17 21.33 56.78
N GLY A 48 4.00 22.68 56.76
CA GLY A 48 4.57 23.72 57.67
C GLY A 48 6.11 23.86 57.89
N ALA A 49 6.68 25.00 58.30
CA ALA A 49 6.16 26.35 58.56
C ALA A 49 7.29 27.44 58.66
N PHE A 50 6.91 28.71 58.41
CA PHE A 50 7.36 30.05 58.90
C PHE A 50 8.77 30.43 59.49
N ALA A 51 9.05 31.75 59.35
CA ALA A 51 9.98 32.65 60.09
C ALA A 51 11.48 32.64 59.66
N ASP A 52 12.29 33.73 59.76
CA ASP A 52 12.08 35.08 60.32
C ASP A 52 13.02 36.17 59.69
N GLU A 53 12.93 37.44 60.15
CA GLU A 53 13.68 38.63 59.67
C GLU A 53 15.20 38.70 60.02
N HIS A 54 16.02 39.41 59.21
CA HIS A 54 16.73 40.65 59.67
C HIS A 54 17.69 41.34 58.64
N ASN A 55 17.46 42.65 58.45
CA ASN A 55 18.39 43.81 58.58
C ASN A 55 19.72 43.96 57.79
N GLY A 56 20.01 45.21 57.35
CA GLY A 56 21.39 45.67 57.09
C GLY A 56 21.64 46.59 55.86
N SER A 57 21.50 47.93 56.04
CA SER A 57 22.48 49.02 55.74
C SER A 57 23.39 48.93 54.48
N THR A 58 23.80 49.96 53.69
CA THR A 58 23.65 51.43 53.53
C THR A 58 24.13 51.78 52.08
N GLY A 59 24.13 53.00 51.50
CA GLY A 59 23.63 54.35 51.84
C GLY A 59 24.34 55.45 51.00
N HIS A 60 23.73 56.65 50.87
CA HIS A 60 24.21 57.86 50.16
C HIS A 60 24.35 57.77 48.61
N HIS A 61 24.19 58.84 47.79
CA HIS A 61 24.07 60.29 48.07
C HIS A 61 23.37 61.08 46.92
N LYS A 62 22.68 62.20 47.24
CA LYS A 62 22.47 63.46 46.44
C LYS A 62 21.85 63.37 45.03
N SER A 63 20.62 63.87 44.80
CA SER A 63 20.26 65.29 44.47
C SER A 63 20.92 65.83 43.19
N SER A 64 20.24 66.48 42.23
CA SER A 64 19.13 67.43 42.37
C SER A 64 18.42 67.77 41.04
N SER A 65 17.07 67.83 41.08
CA SER A 65 16.17 68.90 40.58
C SER A 65 16.36 69.62 39.21
N ASN A 66 15.23 69.64 38.47
CA ASN A 66 14.57 70.82 37.84
C ASN A 66 14.62 71.10 36.31
N LEU A 67 13.40 71.02 35.76
CA LEU A 67 12.70 71.94 34.83
C LEU A 67 13.08 72.08 33.34
N SER A 68 12.17 71.54 32.52
CA SER A 68 11.46 72.21 31.40
C SER A 68 12.23 73.05 30.37
N SER A 69 12.15 72.64 29.11
CA SER A 69 11.26 73.30 28.13
C SER A 69 11.15 72.49 26.83
N SER A 70 10.08 72.73 26.08
CA SER A 70 9.83 72.08 24.78
C SER A 70 10.67 72.71 23.66
N VAL A 71 10.94 71.93 22.61
CA VAL A 71 10.77 72.34 21.20
C VAL A 71 10.80 71.09 20.31
N HIS A 72 9.95 71.05 19.28
CA HIS A 72 9.96 70.00 18.28
C HIS A 72 11.32 69.93 17.55
N HIS A 73 11.93 68.75 17.52
CA HIS A 73 12.86 68.40 16.44
C HIS A 73 12.59 66.99 15.93
N THR A 74 12.23 66.92 14.66
CA THR A 74 12.15 65.70 13.85
C THR A 74 13.53 65.04 13.82
N LEU A 75 13.68 63.92 14.52
CA LEU A 75 14.89 63.09 14.44
C LEU A 75 14.53 61.69 13.99
N LEU A 76 15.04 61.33 12.82
CA LEU A 76 15.12 59.96 12.31
C LEU A 76 15.95 59.12 13.28
N GLY A 77 15.26 58.51 14.25
CA GLY A 77 15.83 57.66 15.29
C GLY A 77 16.46 56.42 14.67
N ASN A 78 17.77 56.49 14.44
CA ASN A 78 18.60 55.43 13.88
C ASN A 78 18.70 54.24 14.85
N THR A 79 17.67 53.38 14.89
CA THR A 79 17.60 52.19 15.77
C THR A 79 18.50 51.04 15.29
N ARG A 80 19.79 51.34 15.16
CA ARG A 80 20.84 50.35 14.93
C ARG A 80 21.32 49.79 16.28
N LYS A 81 20.45 49.07 16.99
CA LYS A 81 20.88 48.18 18.08
C LYS A 81 20.98 46.74 17.56
N THR A 82 22.18 46.20 17.71
CA THR A 82 22.63 44.93 17.14
C THR A 82 22.33 43.79 18.10
N HIS A 83 21.80 42.67 17.59
CA HIS A 83 22.06 41.37 18.22
C HIS A 83 23.55 41.03 18.03
N SER A 84 24.40 41.50 18.96
CA SER A 84 25.84 41.18 18.99
C SER A 84 26.14 39.82 19.63
N GLY A 85 25.13 39.11 20.17
CA GLY A 85 25.30 37.82 20.85
C GLY A 85 25.42 36.58 19.95
N PHE A 86 24.98 36.64 18.68
CA PHE A 86 24.82 35.45 17.81
C PHE A 86 25.62 35.49 16.49
N SER A 87 26.57 36.42 16.33
CA SER A 87 27.43 36.48 15.13
C SER A 87 28.69 35.61 15.21
N GLY A 88 28.99 35.03 16.37
CA GLY A 88 30.13 34.12 16.54
C GLY A 88 29.88 32.78 15.87
N LEU A 89 30.84 32.30 15.06
CA LEU A 89 30.73 31.01 14.36
C LEU A 89 30.42 29.85 15.33
N LYS A 90 31.04 29.86 16.52
CA LYS A 90 30.79 28.89 17.60
C LYS A 90 29.31 28.89 18.05
N THR A 91 28.71 30.07 18.25
CA THR A 91 27.30 30.21 18.70
C THR A 91 26.30 29.78 17.62
N ILE A 92 26.64 29.99 16.35
CA ILE A 92 25.83 29.52 15.21
C ILE A 92 25.88 27.99 15.15
N LEU A 93 27.09 27.42 15.20
CA LEU A 93 27.28 25.96 15.15
C LEU A 93 26.64 25.26 16.35
N SER A 94 26.76 25.80 17.57
CA SER A 94 26.12 25.21 18.75
C SER A 94 24.59 25.23 18.66
N ALA A 95 24.01 26.31 18.14
CA ALA A 95 22.56 26.41 17.97
C ALA A 95 22.02 25.40 16.94
N TRP A 96 22.71 25.24 15.81
CA TRP A 96 22.38 24.22 14.82
C TRP A 96 22.59 22.80 15.35
N ALA A 97 23.69 22.55 16.07
CA ALA A 97 23.99 21.25 16.66
C ALA A 97 22.92 20.80 17.68
N VAL A 98 22.43 21.71 18.53
CA VAL A 98 21.37 21.38 19.50
C VAL A 98 20.04 21.09 18.79
N PHE A 99 19.64 21.91 17.80
CA PHE A 99 18.36 21.69 17.11
C PHE A 99 18.38 20.45 16.21
N LEU A 100 19.45 20.23 15.44
CA LEU A 100 19.61 19.03 14.62
C LEU A 100 19.82 17.78 15.47
N GLY A 101 20.52 17.88 16.61
CA GLY A 101 20.66 16.78 17.56
C GLY A 101 19.32 16.34 18.17
N PHE A 102 18.44 17.30 18.50
CA PHE A 102 17.07 17.02 18.92
C PHE A 102 16.26 16.27 17.84
N LEU A 103 16.33 16.74 16.59
CA LEU A 103 15.65 16.07 15.47
C LEU A 103 16.21 14.66 15.21
N ALA A 104 17.54 14.48 15.30
CA ALA A 104 18.19 13.19 15.15
C ALA A 104 17.80 12.19 16.26
N VAL A 105 17.64 12.66 17.50
CA VAL A 105 17.13 11.81 18.61
C VAL A 105 15.68 11.41 18.35
N ILE A 106 14.81 12.30 17.87
CA ILE A 106 13.45 11.94 17.48
C ILE A 106 13.48 10.87 16.38
N VAL A 107 14.22 11.10 15.29
CA VAL A 107 14.33 10.15 14.18
C VAL A 107 14.83 8.78 14.65
N MET A 108 15.85 8.74 15.50
CA MET A 108 16.41 7.48 16.04
C MET A 108 15.42 6.72 16.93
N VAL A 109 14.67 7.42 17.78
CA VAL A 109 13.64 6.79 18.63
C VAL A 109 12.44 6.33 17.80
N MET A 110 11.99 7.13 16.83
CA MET A 110 10.90 6.76 15.93
C MET A 110 11.29 5.59 15.01
N PHE A 111 12.53 5.56 14.52
CA PHE A 111 13.08 4.43 13.76
C PHE A 111 13.04 3.16 14.61
N GLN A 112 13.57 3.20 15.84
CA GLN A 112 13.55 2.04 16.73
C GLN A 112 12.12 1.54 16.96
N ILE A 113 11.17 2.42 17.26
CA ILE A 113 9.76 2.01 17.48
C ILE A 113 9.14 1.44 16.19
N HIS A 114 9.41 2.04 15.04
CA HIS A 114 8.81 1.66 13.75
C HIS A 114 9.29 0.31 13.17
N TYR A 115 10.48 -0.15 13.56
CA TYR A 115 11.06 -1.43 13.15
C TYR A 115 11.22 -2.41 14.35
N THR A 116 10.52 -2.20 15.47
CA THR A 116 10.47 -3.19 16.56
C THR A 116 9.23 -4.05 16.43
N LEU A 117 9.42 -5.37 16.31
CA LEU A 117 8.37 -6.39 16.37
C LEU A 117 8.30 -7.03 17.77
N PRO A 118 7.19 -7.70 18.13
CA PRO A 118 7.13 -8.58 19.29
C PRO A 118 8.13 -9.72 19.17
N ALA A 119 8.54 -10.30 20.30
CA ALA A 119 9.41 -11.47 20.30
C ALA A 119 8.63 -12.71 19.79
N PRO A 120 9.22 -13.53 18.92
CA PRO A 120 8.58 -14.76 18.43
C PRO A 120 8.35 -15.74 19.59
N VAL A 121 7.19 -16.39 19.60
CA VAL A 121 6.86 -17.47 20.53
C VAL A 121 6.99 -18.81 19.80
N TYR A 122 7.70 -19.77 20.40
CA TYR A 122 7.93 -21.08 19.80
C TYR A 122 6.96 -22.12 20.35
N GLU A 123 6.64 -22.08 21.63
CA GLU A 123 5.76 -23.04 22.29
C GLU A 123 4.27 -22.68 22.11
N GLY A 124 3.47 -23.56 21.49
CA GLY A 124 2.01 -23.40 21.37
C GLY A 124 1.23 -23.51 22.69
N GLN A 125 1.93 -23.66 23.82
CA GLN A 125 1.44 -23.54 25.20
C GLN A 125 2.47 -22.79 26.04
N ASP A 126 2.01 -21.87 26.89
CA ASP A 126 2.82 -21.17 27.88
C ASP A 126 3.47 -22.20 28.84
N PRO A 127 4.82 -22.29 28.93
CA PRO A 127 5.50 -23.30 29.74
C PRO A 127 5.35 -23.08 31.26
N VAL A 128 4.89 -21.90 31.69
CA VAL A 128 4.65 -21.54 33.10
C VAL A 128 3.18 -21.74 33.48
N THR A 129 2.23 -21.28 32.64
CA THR A 129 0.80 -21.34 32.96
C THR A 129 0.05 -22.53 32.35
N GLY A 130 0.64 -23.23 31.39
CA GLY A 130 0.02 -24.36 30.66
C GLY A 130 -1.15 -23.95 29.76
N LYS A 131 -1.36 -22.64 29.53
CA LYS A 131 -2.42 -22.13 28.66
C LYS A 131 -1.99 -22.19 27.20
N LEU A 132 -2.95 -22.39 26.31
CA LEU A 132 -2.75 -22.21 24.87
C LEU A 132 -2.40 -20.75 24.59
N GLN A 133 -1.36 -20.53 23.78
CA GLN A 133 -0.92 -19.23 23.28
C GLN A 133 -0.60 -19.34 21.79
N PHE A 134 -0.49 -18.21 21.09
CA PHE A 134 -0.08 -18.14 19.70
C PHE A 134 1.42 -18.43 19.56
N SER A 135 1.79 -19.30 18.62
CA SER A 135 3.18 -19.64 18.29
C SER A 135 3.50 -19.33 16.82
N GLU A 136 4.45 -18.44 16.61
CA GLU A 136 5.07 -18.17 15.31
C GLU A 136 5.70 -19.45 14.71
N GLU A 137 6.27 -20.34 15.51
CA GLU A 137 6.87 -21.57 14.95
C GLU A 137 5.80 -22.53 14.39
N ASN A 138 4.61 -22.60 14.99
CA ASN A 138 3.49 -23.36 14.41
C ASN A 138 3.08 -22.79 13.03
N VAL A 139 3.04 -21.45 12.89
CA VAL A 139 2.78 -20.77 11.61
C VAL A 139 3.88 -21.12 10.61
N ARG A 140 5.15 -20.99 11.00
CA ARG A 140 6.29 -21.26 10.11
C ARG A 140 6.39 -22.72 9.68
N VAL A 141 5.93 -23.68 10.48
CA VAL A 141 5.81 -25.09 10.03
C VAL A 141 4.86 -25.21 8.83
N VAL A 142 3.73 -24.51 8.83
CA VAL A 142 2.79 -24.47 7.70
C VAL A 142 3.42 -23.76 6.49
N VAL A 143 3.99 -22.57 6.70
CA VAL A 143 4.64 -21.76 5.66
C VAL A 143 5.76 -22.56 4.96
N ARG A 144 6.66 -23.17 5.73
CA ARG A 144 7.78 -23.96 5.19
C ARG A 144 7.29 -25.15 4.37
N HIS A 145 6.24 -25.85 4.81
CA HIS A 145 5.71 -26.99 4.07
C HIS A 145 5.10 -26.55 2.72
N MET A 146 4.25 -25.52 2.74
CA MET A 146 3.63 -24.98 1.51
C MET A 146 4.66 -24.44 0.52
N THR A 147 5.73 -23.80 0.99
CA THR A 147 6.72 -23.09 0.14
C THR A 147 7.93 -23.92 -0.28
N ARG A 148 8.41 -24.85 0.57
CA ARG A 148 9.63 -25.64 0.31
C ARG A 148 9.32 -27.07 -0.14
N ASP A 149 8.35 -27.72 0.49
CA ASP A 149 8.05 -29.13 0.21
C ASP A 149 7.10 -29.25 -1.01
N ILE A 150 6.15 -28.32 -1.16
CA ILE A 150 5.19 -28.27 -2.28
C ILE A 150 5.66 -27.29 -3.37
N GLY A 151 5.98 -26.04 -3.01
CA GLY A 151 6.54 -25.04 -3.92
C GLY A 151 5.51 -24.03 -4.44
N TYR A 152 5.42 -23.89 -5.76
CA TYR A 152 4.62 -22.88 -6.47
C TYR A 152 3.20 -23.42 -6.67
N ARG A 153 2.22 -22.84 -5.98
CA ARG A 153 0.84 -23.36 -5.85
C ARG A 153 -0.11 -22.67 -6.84
N VAL A 154 0.36 -22.46 -8.07
CA VAL A 154 -0.38 -21.76 -9.14
C VAL A 154 -1.66 -22.53 -9.45
N VAL A 155 -2.80 -21.84 -9.53
CA VAL A 155 -4.12 -22.46 -9.79
C VAL A 155 -4.09 -23.32 -11.05
N GLY A 156 -4.53 -24.58 -10.93
CA GLY A 156 -4.52 -25.57 -12.00
C GLY A 156 -3.34 -26.54 -12.00
N THR A 157 -2.34 -26.35 -11.11
CA THR A 157 -1.15 -27.22 -11.01
C THR A 157 -1.33 -28.40 -10.04
N GLU A 158 -0.41 -29.37 -10.09
CA GLU A 158 -0.37 -30.48 -9.13
C GLU A 158 -0.08 -29.95 -7.71
N GLN A 159 0.74 -28.91 -7.59
CA GLN A 159 1.11 -28.24 -6.35
C GLN A 159 -0.08 -27.55 -5.66
N GLU A 160 -1.02 -26.99 -6.42
CA GLU A 160 -2.29 -26.47 -5.88
C GLU A 160 -3.13 -27.60 -5.27
N LEU A 161 -3.21 -28.75 -5.95
CA LEU A 161 -3.87 -29.96 -5.43
C LEU A 161 -3.15 -30.55 -4.20
N GLU A 162 -1.82 -30.65 -4.22
CA GLU A 162 -1.00 -31.09 -3.09
C GLU A 162 -1.26 -30.22 -1.86
N THR A 163 -1.30 -28.89 -2.04
CA THR A 163 -1.61 -27.91 -0.99
C THR A 163 -2.99 -28.13 -0.38
N LYS A 164 -4.02 -28.22 -1.23
CA LYS A 164 -5.38 -28.52 -0.78
C LYS A 164 -5.43 -29.81 0.05
N ASN A 165 -4.77 -30.87 -0.42
CA ASN A 165 -4.72 -32.16 0.28
C ASN A 165 -4.00 -32.06 1.64
N TYR A 166 -2.92 -31.29 1.72
CA TYR A 166 -2.21 -30.99 2.97
C TYR A 166 -3.12 -30.25 3.96
N LEU A 167 -3.72 -29.13 3.55
CA LEU A 167 -4.62 -28.34 4.40
C LEU A 167 -5.80 -29.20 4.89
N ILE A 168 -6.43 -29.98 4.02
CA ILE A 168 -7.53 -30.90 4.40
C ILE A 168 -7.08 -31.90 5.47
N LYS A 169 -5.87 -32.47 5.33
CA LYS A 169 -5.31 -33.44 6.27
C LYS A 169 -5.06 -32.83 7.65
N GLU A 170 -4.42 -31.65 7.71
CA GLU A 170 -4.14 -30.97 8.97
C GLU A 170 -5.43 -30.48 9.66
N LEU A 171 -6.37 -29.90 8.90
CA LEU A 171 -7.68 -29.49 9.40
C LEU A 171 -8.52 -30.66 9.92
N THR A 172 -8.52 -31.80 9.23
CA THR A 172 -9.18 -33.03 9.70
C THR A 172 -8.55 -33.53 11.01
N THR A 173 -7.23 -33.38 11.15
CA THR A 173 -6.49 -33.76 12.36
C THR A 173 -6.84 -32.83 13.53
N MET A 174 -6.93 -31.51 13.30
CA MET A 174 -7.42 -30.54 14.29
C MET A 174 -8.87 -30.84 14.72
N LYS A 175 -9.75 -31.13 13.76
CA LYS A 175 -11.16 -31.49 14.01
C LYS A 175 -11.29 -32.73 14.91
N GLU A 176 -10.52 -33.79 14.64
CA GLU A 176 -10.51 -34.99 15.48
C GLU A 176 -9.94 -34.70 16.88
N ASN A 177 -8.87 -33.91 16.98
CA ASN A 177 -8.31 -33.49 18.27
C ASN A 177 -9.31 -32.68 19.11
N ALA A 178 -10.02 -31.73 18.51
CA ALA A 178 -11.07 -30.95 19.16
C ALA A 178 -12.23 -31.85 19.63
N ARG A 179 -12.66 -32.82 18.79
CA ARG A 179 -13.68 -33.82 19.14
C ARG A 179 -13.24 -34.74 20.29
N LEU A 180 -11.99 -35.16 20.31
CA LEU A 180 -11.45 -35.96 21.42
C LEU A 180 -11.33 -35.14 22.72
N GLN A 181 -11.03 -33.84 22.62
CA GLN A 181 -10.96 -32.95 23.77
C GLN A 181 -12.35 -32.60 24.32
N SER A 182 -13.37 -32.42 23.48
CA SER A 182 -14.75 -32.16 23.93
C SER A 182 -15.37 -33.36 24.65
N LEU A 183 -14.96 -34.59 24.31
CA LEU A 183 -15.32 -35.80 25.04
C LEU A 183 -14.59 -35.99 26.39
N ARG A 184 -13.48 -35.27 26.61
CA ARG A 184 -12.66 -35.35 27.84
C ARG A 184 -12.90 -34.18 28.79
N SER A 185 -13.30 -33.03 28.26
CA SER A 185 -13.50 -31.79 28.99
C SER A 185 -14.95 -31.65 29.46
N ASN A 186 -15.15 -31.05 30.63
CA ASN A 186 -16.48 -30.58 31.07
C ASN A 186 -16.83 -29.19 30.51
N GLN A 187 -16.00 -28.63 29.62
CA GLN A 187 -16.25 -27.35 28.96
C GLN A 187 -17.00 -27.54 27.64
N ASN A 188 -17.93 -26.64 27.35
CA ASN A 188 -18.57 -26.55 26.04
C ASN A 188 -17.55 -25.99 25.03
N LEU A 189 -16.94 -26.86 24.22
CA LEU A 189 -16.07 -26.48 23.10
C LEU A 189 -16.91 -26.22 21.85
N PRO A 190 -16.44 -25.40 20.88
CA PRO A 190 -17.20 -25.14 19.66
C PRO A 190 -17.33 -26.39 18.80
N ASN A 191 -18.42 -26.49 18.03
CA ASN A 191 -18.54 -27.52 17.00
C ASN A 191 -17.67 -27.14 15.78
N PHE A 192 -16.87 -28.09 15.31
CA PHE A 192 -15.91 -27.89 14.22
C PHE A 192 -16.50 -28.49 12.94
N ASP A 193 -17.17 -27.65 12.15
CA ASP A 193 -17.69 -28.02 10.83
C ASP A 193 -16.65 -27.70 9.74
N MET A 194 -16.68 -28.46 8.64
CA MET A 194 -15.70 -28.34 7.56
C MET A 194 -16.32 -28.79 6.23
N TRP A 195 -16.06 -28.02 5.17
CA TRP A 195 -16.50 -28.26 3.81
C TRP A 195 -15.32 -28.07 2.85
N VAL A 196 -15.36 -28.78 1.72
CA VAL A 196 -14.52 -28.50 0.55
C VAL A 196 -15.48 -28.08 -0.55
N GLN A 197 -15.51 -26.79 -0.86
CA GLN A 197 -16.38 -26.20 -1.87
C GLN A 197 -15.67 -26.31 -3.22
N VAL A 198 -16.29 -26.91 -4.23
CA VAL A 198 -15.73 -27.07 -5.58
C VAL A 198 -16.79 -26.75 -6.61
N GLY A 199 -16.47 -25.90 -7.60
CA GLY A 199 -17.41 -25.58 -8.67
C GLY A 199 -16.98 -24.47 -9.61
N ASP A 200 -17.97 -23.98 -10.37
CA ASP A 200 -17.76 -23.12 -11.53
C ASP A 200 -18.43 -21.75 -11.34
N GLY A 201 -18.00 -20.76 -12.12
CA GLY A 201 -18.62 -19.46 -12.13
C GLY A 201 -17.94 -18.44 -13.03
N SER A 202 -18.42 -17.20 -12.94
CA SER A 202 -17.91 -16.08 -13.71
C SER A 202 -18.18 -14.76 -12.99
N HIS A 203 -17.22 -13.85 -13.01
CA HIS A 203 -17.36 -12.50 -12.44
C HIS A 203 -16.73 -11.45 -13.36
N ARG A 204 -16.91 -10.17 -13.03
CA ARG A 204 -16.34 -9.07 -13.79
C ARG A 204 -15.26 -8.43 -12.92
N PHE A 205 -14.05 -8.37 -13.46
CA PHE A 205 -12.91 -7.78 -12.78
C PHE A 205 -12.46 -6.52 -13.50
N ASP A 206 -12.78 -5.37 -12.90
CA ASP A 206 -12.35 -4.05 -13.39
C ASP A 206 -11.03 -3.68 -12.71
N PHE A 207 -9.93 -3.68 -13.48
CA PHE A 207 -8.58 -3.44 -12.98
C PHE A 207 -7.81 -2.54 -13.95
N MET A 208 -7.09 -1.54 -13.44
CA MET A 208 -6.29 -0.60 -14.24
C MET A 208 -7.06 0.10 -15.40
N SER A 209 -8.34 0.42 -15.19
CA SER A 209 -9.26 0.92 -16.25
C SER A 209 -9.50 -0.05 -17.43
N LYS A 210 -9.12 -1.31 -17.30
CA LYS A 210 -9.50 -2.41 -18.19
C LYS A 210 -10.61 -3.24 -17.55
N VAL A 211 -11.41 -3.88 -18.39
CA VAL A 211 -12.45 -4.83 -17.97
C VAL A 211 -11.98 -6.22 -18.38
N VAL A 212 -11.91 -7.13 -17.41
CA VAL A 212 -11.61 -8.54 -17.62
C VAL A 212 -12.85 -9.33 -17.27
N MET A 213 -13.28 -10.21 -18.18
CA MET A 213 -14.37 -11.14 -17.91
C MET A 213 -13.77 -12.42 -17.36
N LYS A 214 -13.98 -12.65 -16.07
CA LYS A 214 -13.42 -13.78 -15.35
C LYS A 214 -14.36 -14.96 -15.42
N MET A 215 -13.80 -16.13 -15.67
CA MET A 215 -14.51 -17.40 -15.64
C MET A 215 -13.62 -18.44 -14.96
N TYR A 216 -14.21 -19.31 -14.17
CA TYR A 216 -13.48 -20.35 -13.46
C TYR A 216 -14.26 -21.66 -13.44
N THR A 217 -13.53 -22.76 -13.45
CA THR A 217 -14.08 -24.12 -13.43
C THR A 217 -13.33 -24.99 -12.44
N ASN A 218 -14.03 -25.86 -11.72
CA ASN A 218 -13.45 -26.71 -10.68
C ASN A 218 -12.67 -25.92 -9.59
N MET A 219 -13.02 -24.64 -9.38
CA MET A 219 -12.36 -23.75 -8.42
C MET A 219 -12.66 -24.23 -7.00
N THR A 220 -11.66 -24.23 -6.12
CA THR A 220 -11.76 -24.84 -4.79
C THR A 220 -11.57 -23.85 -3.64
N ASN A 221 -12.42 -23.97 -2.61
CA ASN A 221 -12.20 -23.40 -1.27
C ASN A 221 -12.22 -24.50 -0.22
N ILE A 222 -11.46 -24.31 0.87
CA ILE A 222 -11.64 -25.08 2.10
C ILE A 222 -12.27 -24.16 3.15
N VAL A 223 -13.46 -24.53 3.61
CA VAL A 223 -14.24 -23.72 4.55
C VAL A 223 -14.33 -24.47 5.88
N VAL A 224 -14.02 -23.80 6.98
CA VAL A 224 -14.15 -24.35 8.35
C VAL A 224 -14.98 -23.40 9.18
N ARG A 225 -15.91 -23.91 10.00
CA ARG A 225 -16.69 -23.11 10.94
C ARG A 225 -16.52 -23.63 12.36
N LEU A 226 -16.21 -22.72 13.30
CA LEU A 226 -16.37 -22.95 14.72
C LEU A 226 -17.73 -22.39 15.17
N SER A 227 -18.68 -23.28 15.35
CA SER A 227 -20.04 -23.00 15.82
C SER A 227 -20.12 -23.00 17.35
N CYS A 228 -20.87 -22.06 17.91
CA CYS A 228 -21.21 -21.99 19.34
C CYS A 228 -22.65 -22.41 19.65
N GLY A 229 -23.41 -22.80 18.62
CA GLY A 229 -24.81 -23.24 18.72
C GLY A 229 -25.78 -22.39 17.89
N PRO A 230 -27.04 -22.85 17.71
CA PRO A 230 -27.94 -22.33 16.68
C PRO A 230 -28.23 -20.83 16.74
N GLU A 231 -28.25 -20.22 17.92
CA GLU A 231 -28.52 -18.78 18.09
C GLU A 231 -27.32 -17.91 17.65
N CYS A 232 -26.09 -18.35 17.90
CA CYS A 232 -24.90 -17.61 17.48
C CYS A 232 -24.53 -17.87 16.01
N ASP A 233 -24.92 -19.02 15.45
CA ASP A 233 -24.66 -19.40 14.05
C ASP A 233 -25.51 -18.58 13.05
N GLU A 234 -26.42 -17.73 13.53
CA GLU A 234 -27.13 -16.73 12.72
C GLU A 234 -26.23 -15.59 12.23
N ASN A 235 -25.08 -15.38 12.88
CA ASN A 235 -24.06 -14.41 12.50
C ASN A 235 -22.67 -15.04 12.53
N ALA A 236 -21.86 -14.76 11.51
CA ALA A 236 -20.49 -15.23 11.39
C ALA A 236 -19.54 -14.08 11.07
N ILE A 237 -18.33 -14.17 11.64
CA ILE A 237 -17.15 -13.49 11.10
C ILE A 237 -16.51 -14.41 10.07
N LEU A 238 -16.10 -13.84 8.94
CA LEU A 238 -15.22 -14.49 7.98
C LEU A 238 -13.77 -14.04 8.25
N LEU A 239 -12.87 -15.00 8.44
CA LEU A 239 -11.42 -14.79 8.40
C LEU A 239 -10.92 -15.45 7.11
N ASN A 240 -10.34 -14.67 6.21
CA ASN A 240 -9.89 -15.10 4.87
C ASN A 240 -8.36 -15.00 4.74
N ALA A 241 -7.80 -15.97 4.02
CA ALA A 241 -6.43 -16.06 3.55
C ALA A 241 -6.42 -16.93 2.27
N HIS A 242 -5.48 -16.70 1.35
CA HIS A 242 -5.38 -17.49 0.11
C HIS A 242 -4.21 -18.48 0.15
N TYR A 243 -4.39 -19.66 -0.46
CA TYR A 243 -3.40 -20.74 -0.47
C TYR A 243 -2.70 -20.95 -1.81
N ASP A 244 -3.20 -20.35 -2.89
CA ASP A 244 -2.55 -20.31 -4.20
C ASP A 244 -1.37 -19.33 -4.23
N THR A 245 -0.69 -19.21 -5.38
CA THR A 245 0.45 -18.29 -5.58
C THR A 245 0.52 -17.76 -7.01
N THR A 246 1.10 -16.58 -7.19
CA THR A 246 1.44 -16.02 -8.50
C THR A 246 2.47 -16.85 -9.27
N LEU A 247 2.60 -16.53 -10.56
CA LEU A 247 3.63 -17.09 -11.44
C LEU A 247 5.04 -16.70 -10.98
N GLY A 248 5.86 -17.69 -10.69
CA GLY A 248 7.24 -17.47 -10.26
C GLY A 248 7.39 -16.99 -8.81
N SER A 249 6.37 -17.16 -7.96
CA SER A 249 6.46 -16.98 -6.49
C SER A 249 6.16 -18.27 -5.72
N PRO A 250 7.00 -18.69 -4.75
CA PRO A 250 6.66 -19.70 -3.76
C PRO A 250 5.68 -19.20 -2.69
N GLY A 251 5.45 -17.90 -2.57
CA GLY A 251 4.38 -17.33 -1.74
C GLY A 251 4.50 -17.66 -0.24
N ALA A 252 5.59 -17.27 0.41
CA ALA A 252 5.82 -17.54 1.83
C ALA A 252 5.18 -16.48 2.74
N ALA A 253 5.35 -15.20 2.41
CA ALA A 253 4.50 -14.15 2.93
C ALA A 253 3.12 -14.22 2.28
N ASP A 254 3.05 -14.57 1.00
CA ASP A 254 1.94 -14.28 0.07
C ASP A 254 1.28 -15.56 -0.51
N ASP A 255 0.27 -16.18 0.11
CA ASP A 255 -0.25 -15.96 1.48
C ASP A 255 -0.22 -17.25 2.33
N ALA A 256 0.89 -18.01 2.23
CA ALA A 256 1.13 -19.11 3.17
C ALA A 256 1.19 -18.62 4.64
N LEU A 257 1.53 -17.35 4.87
CA LEU A 257 1.51 -16.69 6.17
C LEU A 257 0.09 -16.59 6.74
N GLY A 258 -0.85 -15.97 6.03
CA GLY A 258 -2.25 -15.85 6.43
C GLY A 258 -2.89 -17.23 6.64
N CYS A 259 -2.61 -18.18 5.75
CA CYS A 259 -3.00 -19.58 5.93
C CYS A 259 -2.45 -20.17 7.25
N GLY A 260 -1.16 -19.99 7.55
CA GLY A 260 -0.54 -20.46 8.79
C GLY A 260 -1.10 -19.78 10.04
N VAL A 261 -1.35 -18.46 9.98
CA VAL A 261 -2.00 -17.68 11.05
C VAL A 261 -3.41 -18.21 11.33
N MET A 262 -4.21 -18.45 10.29
CA MET A 262 -5.55 -19.02 10.42
C MET A 262 -5.54 -20.43 11.03
N MET A 263 -4.60 -21.28 10.63
CA MET A 263 -4.41 -22.62 11.20
C MET A 263 -4.08 -22.56 12.71
N GLU A 264 -3.23 -21.62 13.13
CA GLU A 264 -2.87 -21.43 14.54
C GLU A 264 -4.01 -20.85 15.38
N ILE A 265 -4.75 -19.86 14.85
CA ILE A 265 -5.98 -19.33 15.50
C ILE A 265 -7.03 -20.44 15.66
N LEU A 266 -7.24 -21.24 14.63
CA LEU A 266 -8.17 -22.37 14.64
C LEU A 266 -7.78 -23.45 15.66
N ARG A 267 -6.48 -23.78 15.77
CA ARG A 267 -5.94 -24.67 16.82
C ARG A 267 -6.26 -24.15 18.23
N ILE A 268 -6.13 -22.85 18.45
CA ILE A 268 -6.37 -22.23 19.76
C ILE A 268 -7.88 -22.19 20.07
N MET A 269 -8.69 -21.63 19.16
CA MET A 269 -10.12 -21.42 19.39
C MET A 269 -10.92 -22.73 19.45
N SER A 270 -10.55 -23.77 18.69
CA SER A 270 -11.23 -25.07 18.73
C SER A 270 -11.02 -25.85 20.04
N LEU A 271 -10.01 -25.49 20.84
CA LEU A 271 -9.68 -26.11 22.13
C LEU A 271 -10.01 -25.23 23.34
N GLN A 272 -10.58 -24.05 23.12
CA GLN A 272 -11.10 -23.15 24.15
C GLN A 272 -12.63 -23.23 24.25
N PRO A 273 -13.24 -22.71 25.34
CA PRO A 273 -14.69 -22.62 25.44
C PRO A 273 -15.30 -21.93 24.21
N ALA A 274 -16.41 -22.48 23.72
CA ALA A 274 -17.10 -21.99 22.54
C ALA A 274 -17.41 -20.49 22.63
N PRO A 275 -17.38 -19.75 21.51
CA PRO A 275 -17.72 -18.34 21.52
C PRO A 275 -19.13 -18.05 22.03
N LYS A 276 -19.38 -16.79 22.39
CA LYS A 276 -20.62 -16.41 23.10
C LYS A 276 -21.69 -15.75 22.24
N LYS A 277 -21.33 -15.12 21.12
CA LYS A 277 -22.24 -14.26 20.34
C LYS A 277 -22.33 -14.59 18.87
N ASN A 278 -21.17 -14.82 18.23
CA ASN A 278 -21.09 -15.02 16.79
C ASN A 278 -20.17 -16.21 16.51
N SER A 279 -20.53 -17.02 15.51
CA SER A 279 -19.65 -18.05 14.97
C SER A 279 -18.47 -17.43 14.21
N ILE A 280 -17.44 -18.22 13.92
CA ILE A 280 -16.34 -17.82 13.03
C ILE A 280 -16.16 -18.85 11.92
N ILE A 281 -15.99 -18.34 10.70
CA ILE A 281 -15.70 -19.08 9.48
C ILE A 281 -14.28 -18.74 9.05
N PHE A 282 -13.46 -19.76 8.83
CA PHE A 282 -12.14 -19.69 8.24
C PHE A 282 -12.28 -20.12 6.77
N LEU A 283 -11.92 -19.23 5.85
CA LEU A 283 -11.92 -19.48 4.41
C LEU A 283 -10.48 -19.51 3.91
N PHE A 284 -9.99 -20.71 3.59
CA PHE A 284 -8.76 -20.91 2.84
C PHE A 284 -9.16 -20.97 1.37
N ASN A 285 -8.98 -19.88 0.65
CA ASN A 285 -9.37 -19.79 -0.76
C ASN A 285 -8.21 -20.15 -1.69
N GLY A 286 -8.52 -20.70 -2.87
CA GLY A 286 -7.53 -21.26 -3.79
C GLY A 286 -7.43 -20.52 -5.12
N GLY A 287 -7.61 -19.20 -5.14
CA GLY A 287 -7.66 -18.46 -6.40
C GLY A 287 -7.72 -16.94 -6.27
N GLU A 288 -6.96 -16.34 -5.34
CA GLU A 288 -6.74 -14.88 -5.33
C GLU A 288 -5.98 -14.48 -6.61
N GLU A 289 -4.88 -15.16 -6.91
CA GLU A 289 -3.88 -14.76 -7.93
C GLU A 289 -4.40 -14.95 -9.36
N SER A 290 -5.52 -15.68 -9.47
CA SER A 290 -6.32 -15.78 -10.69
C SER A 290 -7.19 -14.55 -10.96
N LEU A 291 -7.15 -13.53 -10.10
CA LEU A 291 -8.08 -12.39 -9.94
C LEU A 291 -9.35 -12.74 -9.14
N GLN A 292 -9.17 -13.28 -7.93
CA GLN A 292 -10.15 -13.42 -6.85
C GLN A 292 -11.37 -14.28 -7.20
N ASP A 293 -11.15 -15.32 -8.02
CA ASP A 293 -12.20 -16.25 -8.43
C ASP A 293 -12.77 -17.04 -7.24
N ALA A 294 -11.92 -17.40 -6.29
CA ALA A 294 -12.24 -18.30 -5.18
C ALA A 294 -13.05 -17.63 -4.07
N SER A 295 -12.70 -16.40 -3.67
CA SER A 295 -13.48 -15.58 -2.73
C SER A 295 -14.82 -15.15 -3.33
N HIS A 296 -14.85 -14.76 -4.62
CA HIS A 296 -16.09 -14.56 -5.38
C HIS A 296 -16.99 -15.81 -5.33
N TYR A 297 -16.42 -17.00 -5.57
CA TYR A 297 -17.17 -18.26 -5.52
C TYR A 297 -17.75 -18.56 -4.14
N PHE A 298 -17.00 -18.28 -3.06
CA PHE A 298 -17.52 -18.42 -1.70
C PHE A 298 -18.72 -17.48 -1.47
N ILE A 299 -18.53 -16.17 -1.67
CA ILE A 299 -19.52 -15.17 -1.25
C ILE A 299 -20.77 -15.15 -2.13
N THR A 300 -20.71 -15.68 -3.35
CA THR A 300 -21.89 -15.79 -4.23
C THR A 300 -22.65 -17.11 -4.10
N GLN A 301 -21.97 -18.23 -3.83
CA GLN A 301 -22.56 -19.58 -3.95
C GLN A 301 -22.52 -20.46 -2.68
N HIS A 302 -21.69 -20.16 -1.67
CA HIS A 302 -21.57 -21.04 -0.49
C HIS A 302 -22.78 -20.94 0.45
N GLU A 303 -23.20 -22.05 1.08
CA GLU A 303 -24.39 -22.11 1.94
C GLU A 303 -24.29 -21.24 3.21
N LEU A 304 -23.08 -20.87 3.63
CA LEU A 304 -22.83 -20.00 4.78
C LEU A 304 -22.78 -18.50 4.43
N LYS A 305 -22.83 -18.11 3.15
CA LYS A 305 -22.62 -16.72 2.73
C LYS A 305 -23.54 -15.73 3.45
N ASP A 306 -24.83 -16.08 3.60
CA ASP A 306 -25.87 -15.22 4.18
C ASP A 306 -25.79 -15.12 5.72
N LYS A 307 -24.91 -15.93 6.35
CA LYS A 307 -24.57 -15.84 7.77
C LYS A 307 -23.40 -14.90 8.03
N VAL A 308 -22.53 -14.65 7.04
CA VAL A 308 -21.41 -13.71 7.20
C VAL A 308 -21.97 -12.30 7.40
N ARG A 309 -21.41 -11.59 8.38
CA ARG A 309 -21.74 -10.18 8.69
C ARG A 309 -20.53 -9.27 8.61
N ALA A 310 -19.35 -9.79 8.95
CA ALA A 310 -18.11 -9.06 8.92
C ALA A 310 -16.97 -9.92 8.38
N VAL A 311 -15.99 -9.30 7.71
CA VAL A 311 -14.77 -9.97 7.26
C VAL A 311 -13.52 -9.35 7.89
N VAL A 312 -12.53 -10.20 8.17
CA VAL A 312 -11.13 -9.83 8.39
C VAL A 312 -10.33 -10.55 7.32
N ASN A 313 -9.65 -9.79 6.46
CA ASN A 313 -8.84 -10.30 5.37
C ASN A 313 -7.36 -10.21 5.75
N LEU A 314 -6.63 -11.31 5.54
CA LEU A 314 -5.20 -11.44 5.83
C LEU A 314 -4.45 -11.54 4.51
N GLU A 315 -3.41 -10.72 4.35
CA GLU A 315 -2.70 -10.53 3.08
C GLU A 315 -1.22 -10.23 3.32
N ALA A 316 -0.39 -10.34 2.27
CA ALA A 316 0.97 -9.81 2.30
C ALA A 316 1.43 -9.30 0.93
N CYS A 317 1.79 -8.02 0.85
CA CYS A 317 2.55 -7.48 -0.27
C CYS A 317 4.03 -7.24 0.04
N GLY A 318 4.56 -7.79 1.14
CA GLY A 318 5.95 -7.69 1.59
C GLY A 318 6.30 -8.71 2.68
N THR A 319 7.57 -8.80 3.08
CA THR A 319 8.07 -9.90 3.96
C THR A 319 8.52 -9.45 5.37
N SER A 320 8.37 -8.16 5.71
CA SER A 320 8.90 -7.61 6.96
C SER A 320 8.01 -6.52 7.58
N GLY A 321 8.31 -6.19 8.84
CA GLY A 321 7.59 -5.22 9.65
C GLY A 321 6.22 -5.68 10.17
N PRO A 322 5.51 -4.80 10.90
CA PRO A 322 4.15 -5.05 11.35
C PRO A 322 3.16 -5.05 10.17
N GLU A 323 2.14 -5.90 10.19
CA GLU A 323 1.03 -5.78 9.23
C GLU A 323 0.27 -4.48 9.48
N ILE A 324 -0.16 -3.82 8.40
CA ILE A 324 -0.91 -2.57 8.47
C ILE A 324 -2.40 -2.83 8.21
N LEU A 325 -3.27 -2.28 9.06
CA LEU A 325 -4.68 -2.08 8.69
C LEU A 325 -4.75 -0.96 7.64
N PHE A 326 -4.95 -1.35 6.36
CA PHE A 326 -4.93 -0.42 5.24
C PHE A 326 -6.30 -0.17 4.60
N GLN A 327 -7.28 -1.07 4.74
CA GLN A 327 -8.68 -0.78 4.43
C GLN A 327 -9.60 -1.08 5.61
N ALA A 328 -10.55 -0.18 5.87
CA ALA A 328 -11.63 -0.40 6.83
C ALA A 328 -12.87 0.41 6.43
N ASN A 329 -14.05 -0.23 6.46
CA ASN A 329 -15.28 0.34 5.91
C ASN A 329 -16.48 0.36 6.89
N SER A 330 -16.27 0.12 8.19
CA SER A 330 -17.31 0.20 9.24
C SER A 330 -16.75 0.79 10.53
N ARG A 331 -17.59 1.54 11.26
CA ARG A 331 -17.22 2.09 12.57
C ARG A 331 -16.98 0.98 13.60
N GLU A 332 -17.84 -0.01 13.62
CA GLU A 332 -17.83 -1.12 14.57
C GLU A 332 -16.61 -2.02 14.35
N MET A 333 -16.20 -2.23 13.09
CA MET A 333 -14.97 -2.97 12.76
C MET A 333 -13.72 -2.19 13.16
N ILE A 334 -13.69 -0.87 12.98
CA ILE A 334 -12.60 -0.01 13.45
C ILE A 334 -12.54 0.01 14.99
N ASP A 335 -13.69 0.00 15.67
CA ASP A 335 -13.77 -0.12 17.13
C ASP A 335 -13.30 -1.51 17.60
N ALA A 336 -13.58 -2.60 16.87
CA ALA A 336 -13.00 -3.91 17.14
C ALA A 336 -11.47 -3.90 17.00
N TYR A 337 -10.90 -3.20 16.01
CA TYR A 337 -9.45 -3.05 15.89
C TYR A 337 -8.81 -2.28 17.06
N THR A 338 -9.58 -1.55 17.89
CA THR A 338 -9.01 -0.94 19.11
C THR A 338 -8.58 -1.97 20.18
N THR A 339 -8.96 -3.25 20.05
CA THR A 339 -8.65 -4.30 21.04
C THR A 339 -7.39 -5.10 20.72
N VAL A 340 -6.68 -4.81 19.63
CA VAL A 340 -5.49 -5.58 19.23
C VAL A 340 -4.27 -5.22 20.10
N PRO A 341 -3.38 -6.16 20.42
CA PRO A 341 -2.21 -5.91 21.25
C PRO A 341 -1.14 -5.03 20.59
N TYR A 342 -1.00 -5.08 19.26
CA TYR A 342 0.05 -4.37 18.51
C TYR A 342 -0.54 -3.54 17.36
N PRO A 343 -1.29 -2.46 17.64
CA PRO A 343 -2.03 -1.75 16.59
C PRO A 343 -1.11 -1.02 15.62
N HIS A 344 -1.15 -1.36 14.33
CA HIS A 344 -0.47 -0.62 13.26
C HIS A 344 -1.45 -0.36 12.11
N GLY A 345 -1.78 0.90 11.88
CA GLY A 345 -2.87 1.22 10.97
C GLY A 345 -3.17 2.71 10.90
N THR A 346 -3.52 3.22 9.73
CA THR A 346 -3.84 4.63 9.55
C THR A 346 -4.82 4.85 8.42
N VAL A 347 -5.79 5.75 8.65
CA VAL A 347 -6.74 6.16 7.61
C VAL A 347 -6.05 6.89 6.46
N LEU A 348 -4.76 7.28 6.59
CA LEU A 348 -3.96 7.73 5.45
C LEU A 348 -3.73 6.61 4.41
N ALA A 349 -3.56 5.36 4.85
CA ALA A 349 -3.43 4.21 3.96
C ALA A 349 -4.77 3.92 3.27
N ASN A 350 -5.87 3.98 4.01
CA ASN A 350 -7.24 3.82 3.48
C ASN A 350 -7.62 4.93 2.48
N ASP A 351 -7.35 6.20 2.82
CA ASP A 351 -7.53 7.34 1.90
C ASP A 351 -6.69 7.14 0.62
N LEU A 352 -5.46 6.62 0.73
CA LEU A 352 -4.54 6.39 -0.39
C LEU A 352 -4.99 5.20 -1.28
N PHE A 353 -5.35 4.07 -0.70
CA PHE A 353 -5.83 2.89 -1.44
C PHE A 353 -7.10 3.23 -2.24
N ALA A 354 -8.05 3.93 -1.60
CA ALA A 354 -9.27 4.42 -2.24
C ALA A 354 -9.06 5.44 -3.38
N THR A 355 -7.84 5.93 -3.63
CA THR A 355 -7.53 6.73 -4.83
C THR A 355 -7.27 5.91 -6.09
N GLY A 356 -6.98 4.61 -5.96
CA GLY A 356 -6.49 3.77 -7.07
C GLY A 356 -5.05 4.08 -7.50
N LEU A 357 -4.28 4.84 -6.70
CA LEU A 357 -2.83 5.05 -6.93
C LEU A 357 -2.00 3.81 -6.58
N ILE A 358 -2.50 2.97 -5.67
CA ILE A 358 -1.95 1.64 -5.40
C ILE A 358 -2.62 0.70 -6.41
N LEU A 359 -1.83 0.12 -7.30
CA LEU A 359 -2.29 -0.77 -8.37
C LEU A 359 -2.34 -2.23 -7.87
N SER A 360 -3.11 -2.44 -6.81
CA SER A 360 -3.32 -3.73 -6.14
C SER A 360 -4.79 -3.82 -5.76
N ASP A 361 -5.29 -5.04 -5.61
CA ASP A 361 -6.62 -5.37 -5.09
C ASP A 361 -6.46 -6.60 -4.18
N THR A 362 -7.49 -6.98 -3.43
CA THR A 362 -7.46 -8.13 -2.50
C THR A 362 -8.82 -8.83 -2.46
N ASP A 363 -8.90 -10.04 -1.90
CA ASP A 363 -10.18 -10.76 -1.71
C ASP A 363 -11.25 -9.94 -0.96
N PHE A 364 -10.83 -8.99 -0.13
CA PHE A 364 -11.69 -8.00 0.52
C PHE A 364 -12.70 -7.37 -0.45
N ARG A 365 -12.28 -7.12 -1.69
CA ARG A 365 -13.15 -6.61 -2.74
C ARG A 365 -14.34 -7.51 -3.05
N GLN A 366 -14.16 -8.82 -3.14
CA GLN A 366 -15.27 -9.72 -3.48
C GLN A 366 -16.32 -9.74 -2.36
N PHE A 367 -15.87 -9.71 -1.10
CA PHE A 367 -16.75 -9.58 0.07
C PHE A 367 -17.48 -8.22 0.13
N TYR A 368 -16.84 -7.15 -0.34
CA TYR A 368 -17.44 -5.83 -0.49
C TYR A 368 -18.45 -5.76 -1.65
N ASP A 369 -18.00 -5.99 -2.89
CA ASP A 369 -18.77 -5.80 -4.13
C ASP A 369 -19.94 -6.81 -4.26
N TYR A 370 -19.71 -8.09 -3.93
CA TYR A 370 -20.70 -9.17 -4.11
C TYR A 370 -21.36 -9.62 -2.80
N GLY A 371 -20.68 -9.44 -1.66
CA GLY A 371 -21.24 -9.74 -0.34
C GLY A 371 -21.95 -8.56 0.35
N ASN A 372 -21.68 -7.32 -0.06
CA ASN A 372 -22.09 -6.11 0.66
C ASN A 372 -21.67 -6.15 2.14
N LEU A 373 -20.45 -6.65 2.41
CA LEU A 373 -19.93 -6.86 3.76
C LEU A 373 -19.08 -5.69 4.26
N THR A 374 -19.13 -5.49 5.57
CA THR A 374 -18.19 -4.64 6.30
C THR A 374 -16.98 -5.43 6.78
N GLY A 375 -15.82 -4.82 6.93
CA GLY A 375 -14.64 -5.52 7.42
C GLY A 375 -13.37 -4.70 7.58
N LEU A 376 -12.28 -5.44 7.75
CA LEU A 376 -10.90 -4.99 7.89
C LEU A 376 -10.03 -5.73 6.87
N ASP A 377 -9.11 -5.00 6.22
CA ASP A 377 -8.11 -5.56 5.31
C ASP A 377 -6.71 -5.25 5.84
N MET A 378 -5.93 -6.29 6.10
CA MET A 378 -4.67 -6.24 6.85
C MET A 378 -3.54 -6.90 6.07
N ALA A 379 -2.49 -6.14 5.74
CA ALA A 379 -1.39 -6.63 4.91
C ALA A 379 -0.01 -6.38 5.50
N VAL A 380 0.91 -7.34 5.35
CA VAL A 380 2.35 -7.04 5.42
C VAL A 380 2.76 -6.22 4.20
N TYR A 381 3.64 -5.21 4.33
CA TYR A 381 3.93 -4.28 3.22
C TYR A 381 5.38 -3.84 3.06
N LYS A 382 6.24 -4.01 4.08
CA LYS A 382 7.65 -3.62 3.98
C LYS A 382 8.47 -4.69 3.27
N ASN A 383 9.63 -4.30 2.74
CA ASN A 383 10.49 -5.17 1.94
C ASN A 383 9.74 -5.80 0.73
N SER A 384 8.87 -5.04 0.09
CA SER A 384 8.04 -5.51 -1.05
C SER A 384 8.80 -5.73 -2.36
N TYR A 385 10.14 -5.74 -2.33
CA TYR A 385 10.99 -6.19 -3.44
C TYR A 385 10.77 -7.67 -3.75
N LEU A 386 10.59 -8.50 -2.72
CA LEU A 386 10.50 -9.97 -2.83
C LEU A 386 9.08 -10.47 -3.17
N TYR A 387 8.05 -9.66 -2.97
CA TYR A 387 6.64 -9.98 -3.29
C TYR A 387 6.45 -10.33 -4.77
N HIS A 388 5.66 -11.36 -5.11
CA HIS A 388 5.57 -11.89 -6.48
C HIS A 388 6.95 -12.22 -7.09
N THR A 389 7.84 -12.89 -6.35
CA THR A 389 9.15 -13.33 -6.85
C THR A 389 9.58 -14.68 -6.26
N HIS A 390 10.57 -15.31 -6.90
CA HIS A 390 11.19 -16.54 -6.42
C HIS A 390 11.90 -16.42 -5.05
N LEU A 391 11.99 -15.21 -4.51
CA LEU A 391 12.59 -14.88 -3.21
C LEU A 391 11.54 -14.70 -2.10
N ASP A 392 10.23 -14.83 -2.37
CA ASP A 392 9.25 -14.90 -1.28
C ASP A 392 9.32 -16.28 -0.60
N LEU A 393 10.21 -16.36 0.40
CA LEU A 393 10.61 -17.57 1.11
C LEU A 393 10.59 -17.32 2.63
N ASP A 394 10.29 -18.37 3.42
CA ASP A 394 10.30 -18.32 4.90
C ASP A 394 11.60 -17.75 5.50
N GLU A 395 12.72 -17.87 4.78
CA GLU A 395 14.04 -17.37 5.20
C GLU A 395 14.13 -15.83 5.21
N PHE A 396 13.31 -15.15 4.42
CA PHE A 396 13.22 -13.68 4.34
C PHE A 396 11.99 -13.11 5.05
N LEU A 397 11.16 -13.97 5.65
CA LEU A 397 10.03 -13.57 6.48
C LEU A 397 10.54 -13.16 7.88
N GLU A 398 10.39 -11.89 8.24
CA GLU A 398 11.00 -11.33 9.45
C GLU A 398 10.53 -12.04 10.74
N SER A 399 11.45 -12.21 11.70
CA SER A 399 11.13 -12.83 12.99
C SER A 399 10.27 -11.90 13.85
N GLY A 400 9.17 -12.40 14.40
CA GLY A 400 8.19 -11.61 15.16
C GLY A 400 7.04 -11.05 14.30
N LEU A 401 7.15 -11.07 12.96
CA LEU A 401 6.06 -10.65 12.07
C LEU A 401 4.86 -11.63 12.14
N PRO A 402 5.06 -12.96 12.01
CA PRO A 402 3.97 -13.92 12.22
C PRO A 402 3.34 -13.82 13.61
N GLN A 403 4.13 -13.52 14.65
CA GLN A 403 3.60 -13.28 16.00
C GLN A 403 2.74 -12.01 16.06
N HIS A 404 3.16 -10.91 15.44
CA HIS A 404 2.44 -9.63 15.41
C HIS A 404 1.08 -9.79 14.72
N MET A 405 1.08 -10.27 13.49
CA MET A 405 -0.12 -10.50 12.67
C MET A 405 -1.05 -11.53 13.32
N GLY A 406 -0.46 -12.60 13.86
CA GLY A 406 -1.16 -13.67 14.55
C GLY A 406 -1.88 -13.25 15.82
N GLU A 407 -1.22 -12.52 16.72
CA GLU A 407 -1.84 -12.05 17.96
C GLU A 407 -2.89 -10.95 17.71
N ASN A 408 -2.68 -10.09 16.72
CA ASN A 408 -3.69 -9.11 16.31
C ASN A 408 -4.94 -9.78 15.72
N ALA A 409 -4.77 -10.73 14.79
CA ALA A 409 -5.88 -11.49 14.22
C ALA A 409 -6.60 -12.38 15.26
N LEU A 410 -5.86 -13.00 16.19
CA LEU A 410 -6.44 -13.76 17.31
C LEU A 410 -7.25 -12.86 18.26
N ALA A 411 -6.76 -11.66 18.57
CA ALA A 411 -7.47 -10.69 19.39
C ALA A 411 -8.76 -10.21 18.73
N LEU A 412 -8.72 -9.88 17.42
CA LEU A 412 -9.90 -9.55 16.62
C LEU A 412 -10.92 -10.70 16.61
N ALA A 413 -10.50 -11.91 16.26
CA ALA A 413 -11.38 -13.09 16.23
C ALA A 413 -12.01 -13.36 17.61
N THR A 414 -11.23 -13.21 18.69
CA THR A 414 -11.71 -13.38 20.06
C THR A 414 -12.75 -12.32 20.43
N TYR A 415 -12.49 -11.04 20.16
CA TYR A 415 -13.42 -9.95 20.46
C TYR A 415 -14.70 -10.05 19.63
N LEU A 416 -14.59 -10.24 18.32
CA LEU A 416 -15.73 -10.27 17.42
C LEU A 416 -16.67 -11.45 17.72
N THR A 417 -16.13 -12.63 18.06
CA THR A 417 -16.96 -13.81 18.36
C THR A 417 -17.60 -13.80 19.76
N ASN A 418 -17.02 -13.08 20.73
CA ASN A 418 -17.49 -13.06 22.13
C ASN A 418 -18.22 -11.78 22.55
N GLU A 419 -17.87 -10.63 21.99
CA GLU A 419 -18.27 -9.31 22.52
C GLU A 419 -18.98 -8.43 21.49
N ALA A 420 -18.59 -8.47 20.21
CA ALA A 420 -19.21 -7.63 19.18
C ALA A 420 -20.68 -7.99 18.90
N ASN A 421 -21.45 -6.98 18.49
CA ASN A 421 -22.75 -7.18 17.85
C ASN A 421 -22.58 -6.95 16.35
N LEU A 422 -22.88 -7.96 15.53
CA LEU A 422 -22.72 -7.90 14.07
C LEU A 422 -24.04 -7.61 13.32
N VAL A 423 -25.10 -7.28 14.06
CA VAL A 423 -26.40 -6.93 13.47
C VAL A 423 -26.48 -5.43 13.24
N GLY A 424 -26.71 -5.03 11.98
CA GLY A 424 -26.88 -3.63 11.59
C GLY A 424 -25.58 -2.84 11.43
N LEU A 425 -24.50 -3.51 11.01
CA LEU A 425 -23.23 -2.84 10.67
C LEU A 425 -23.43 -1.87 9.51
N GLU A 426 -22.99 -0.62 9.67
CA GLU A 426 -23.13 0.42 8.65
C GLU A 426 -21.82 0.61 7.87
N MET A 427 -21.89 0.50 6.55
CA MET A 427 -20.77 0.81 5.66
C MET A 427 -20.50 2.32 5.67
N THR A 428 -19.31 2.73 6.07
CA THR A 428 -18.95 4.14 6.22
C THR A 428 -17.44 4.39 6.06
N SER A 429 -17.13 5.47 5.35
CA SER A 429 -15.80 6.09 5.32
C SER A 429 -15.67 7.27 6.30
N SER A 430 -16.71 7.52 7.13
CA SER A 430 -16.80 8.71 8.01
C SER A 430 -16.15 8.50 9.39
N VAL A 431 -15.03 7.80 9.43
CA VAL A 431 -14.28 7.50 10.66
C VAL A 431 -12.82 7.86 10.46
N VAL A 432 -12.25 8.62 11.39
CA VAL A 432 -10.81 8.90 11.44
C VAL A 432 -10.16 7.92 12.40
N PHE A 433 -9.18 7.17 11.90
CA PHE A 433 -8.42 6.21 12.70
C PHE A 433 -6.91 6.28 12.44
N PHE A 434 -6.12 6.03 13.48
CA PHE A 434 -4.66 5.83 13.41
C PHE A 434 -4.10 5.21 14.68
N ASP A 435 -2.98 4.50 14.58
CA ASP A 435 -2.15 4.14 15.72
C ASP A 435 -1.30 5.33 16.21
N VAL A 436 -0.90 5.26 17.48
CA VAL A 436 0.07 6.17 18.08
C VAL A 436 1.35 5.40 18.38
N PHE A 437 2.19 5.28 17.34
CA PHE A 437 3.52 4.63 17.41
C PHE A 437 3.47 3.15 17.78
N GLY A 438 2.45 2.41 17.34
CA GLY A 438 2.25 1.01 17.73
C GLY A 438 1.76 0.78 19.18
N LEU A 439 1.56 1.84 19.98
CA LEU A 439 1.28 1.70 21.42
C LEU A 439 -0.21 1.61 21.77
N PHE A 440 -1.06 2.29 21.01
CA PHE A 440 -2.52 2.25 21.14
C PHE A 440 -3.18 2.82 19.89
N PHE A 441 -4.41 2.39 19.62
CA PHE A 441 -5.20 2.82 18.47
C PHE A 441 -6.20 3.92 18.86
N VAL A 442 -6.43 4.87 17.95
CA VAL A 442 -7.34 6.01 18.14
C VAL A 442 -8.38 6.00 17.03
N ALA A 443 -9.68 5.97 17.38
CA ALA A 443 -10.78 5.98 16.41
C ALA A 443 -11.92 6.93 16.82
N TYR A 444 -12.25 7.92 15.99
CA TYR A 444 -13.32 8.91 16.25
C TYR A 444 -14.13 9.25 14.99
N SER A 445 -15.37 9.72 15.17
CA SER A 445 -16.26 10.02 14.05
C SER A 445 -15.83 11.28 13.29
N TRP A 446 -16.17 11.35 12.01
CA TRP A 446 -15.93 12.52 11.17
C TRP A 446 -16.54 13.81 11.75
N THR A 447 -17.70 13.72 12.39
CA THR A 447 -18.32 14.84 13.10
C THR A 447 -17.45 15.35 14.26
N ALA A 448 -16.77 14.46 15.00
CA ALA A 448 -15.81 14.85 16.03
C ALA A 448 -14.54 15.48 15.42
N ALA A 449 -14.07 14.95 14.27
CA ALA A 449 -12.96 15.53 13.51
C ALA A 449 -13.26 16.97 13.08
N ILE A 450 -14.39 17.21 12.39
CA ILE A 450 -14.77 18.56 11.95
C ILE A 450 -14.91 19.53 13.14
N ARG A 451 -15.49 19.10 14.27
CA ARG A 451 -15.58 19.93 15.48
C ARG A 451 -14.19 20.28 16.05
N SER A 452 -13.27 19.32 16.12
CA SER A 452 -11.91 19.57 16.60
C SER A 452 -11.12 20.46 15.63
N HIS A 453 -11.29 20.26 14.32
CA HIS A 453 -10.62 21.06 13.28
C HIS A 453 -11.10 22.52 13.27
N VAL A 454 -12.41 22.76 13.43
CA VAL A 454 -12.97 24.11 13.60
C VAL A 454 -12.46 24.78 14.88
N LEU A 455 -12.36 24.03 15.99
CA LEU A 455 -11.82 24.55 17.25
C LEU A 455 -10.33 24.91 17.12
N ILE A 456 -9.50 23.99 16.61
CA ILE A 456 -8.05 24.19 16.39
C ILE A 456 -7.82 25.35 15.43
N GLY A 457 -8.55 25.39 14.30
CA GLY A 457 -8.50 26.48 13.33
C GLY A 457 -8.93 27.82 13.93
N GLY A 458 -9.98 27.84 14.75
CA GLY A 458 -10.45 29.02 15.46
C GLY A 458 -9.41 29.57 16.44
N ILE A 459 -8.78 28.72 17.25
CA ILE A 459 -7.72 29.12 18.19
C ILE A 459 -6.47 29.60 17.42
N ALA A 460 -6.11 28.93 16.32
CA ALA A 460 -5.03 29.38 15.44
C ALA A 460 -5.31 30.78 14.85
N LEU A 461 -6.53 31.03 14.36
CA LEU A 461 -6.95 32.34 13.86
C LEU A 461 -6.95 33.41 14.97
N LEU A 462 -7.40 33.09 16.18
CA LEU A 462 -7.37 34.01 17.33
C LEU A 462 -5.93 34.36 17.76
N THR A 463 -5.03 33.38 17.81
CA THR A 463 -3.61 33.62 18.16
C THR A 463 -2.91 34.46 17.08
N MET A 464 -3.21 34.24 15.80
CA MET A 464 -2.75 35.09 14.69
C MET A 464 -3.42 36.48 14.65
N ALA A 465 -4.66 36.63 15.13
CA ALA A 465 -5.36 37.91 15.18
C ALA A 465 -4.72 38.87 16.19
N SER A 466 -4.10 38.34 17.26
CA SER A 466 -3.26 39.13 18.16
C SER A 466 -2.13 39.82 17.37
N GLN A 467 -1.89 41.11 17.61
CA GLN A 467 -0.96 41.91 16.80
C GLN A 467 0.51 41.43 16.83
N ILE A 468 0.83 40.46 17.69
CA ILE A 468 2.19 39.95 17.90
C ILE A 468 2.56 38.86 16.88
N SER A 469 1.64 37.97 16.50
CA SER A 469 1.88 36.86 15.55
C SER A 469 1.01 36.94 14.29
N ARG A 470 0.82 38.16 13.76
CA ARG A 470 0.14 38.33 12.47
C ARG A 470 1.02 37.83 11.33
N PRO A 471 0.58 36.86 10.52
CA PRO A 471 1.30 36.48 9.32
C PRO A 471 1.42 37.67 8.37
N SER A 472 2.57 37.83 7.72
CA SER A 472 2.75 38.85 6.68
C SER A 472 2.54 38.22 5.30
N VAL A 473 1.93 38.96 4.37
CA VAL A 473 1.73 38.50 2.97
C VAL A 473 3.04 37.96 2.36
N ARG A 474 4.17 38.61 2.67
CA ARG A 474 5.51 38.19 2.24
C ARG A 474 5.92 36.83 2.81
N GLY A 475 5.66 36.58 4.10
CA GLY A 475 5.94 35.29 4.73
C GLY A 475 4.98 34.20 4.25
N THR A 476 3.70 34.51 4.07
CA THR A 476 2.71 33.56 3.53
C THR A 476 3.11 33.11 2.13
N VAL A 477 3.41 34.04 1.23
CA VAL A 477 3.91 33.70 -0.12
C VAL A 477 5.24 32.93 -0.06
N SER A 478 6.14 33.22 0.89
CA SER A 478 7.39 32.45 1.01
C SER A 478 7.15 31.01 1.49
N ILE A 479 6.17 30.74 2.34
CA ILE A 479 5.84 29.36 2.76
C ILE A 479 5.18 28.57 1.63
N PHE A 480 4.16 29.12 0.97
CA PHE A 480 3.52 28.44 -0.17
C PHE A 480 4.52 28.20 -1.32
N LEU A 481 5.40 29.16 -1.61
CA LEU A 481 6.45 28.96 -2.60
C LEU A 481 7.53 27.98 -2.12
N SER A 482 7.89 27.96 -0.83
CA SER A 482 8.79 26.93 -0.28
C SER A 482 8.21 25.52 -0.42
N PHE A 483 6.89 25.34 -0.24
CA PHE A 483 6.22 24.05 -0.46
C PHE A 483 6.31 23.62 -1.94
N ILE A 484 5.92 24.49 -2.88
CA ILE A 484 6.01 24.20 -4.32
C ILE A 484 7.46 23.88 -4.74
N VAL A 485 8.41 24.68 -4.26
CA VAL A 485 9.84 24.51 -4.56
C VAL A 485 10.42 23.24 -3.92
N ALA A 486 9.93 22.81 -2.76
CA ALA A 486 10.34 21.56 -2.11
C ALA A 486 9.97 20.33 -2.97
N LEU A 487 8.82 20.35 -3.63
CA LEU A 487 8.38 19.28 -4.54
C LEU A 487 9.12 19.33 -5.89
N LEU A 488 9.31 20.53 -6.45
CA LEU A 488 9.81 20.67 -7.83
C LEU A 488 11.33 20.63 -7.95
N VAL A 489 12.10 21.25 -7.04
CA VAL A 489 13.57 21.36 -7.18
C VAL A 489 14.33 20.02 -7.11
N PRO A 490 13.90 19.00 -6.35
CA PRO A 490 14.49 17.66 -6.43
C PRO A 490 14.52 17.04 -7.83
N ASN A 491 13.66 17.47 -8.76
CA ASN A 491 13.67 16.98 -10.14
C ASN A 491 14.94 17.38 -10.92
N PHE A 492 15.71 18.38 -10.46
CA PHE A 492 17.05 18.63 -11.00
C PHE A 492 18.03 17.49 -10.70
N SER A 493 17.87 16.80 -9.56
CA SER A 493 18.62 15.58 -9.24
C SER A 493 18.32 14.47 -10.24
N VAL A 494 17.04 14.31 -10.64
CA VAL A 494 16.60 13.31 -11.64
C VAL A 494 17.25 13.55 -13.00
N VAL A 495 17.28 14.81 -13.45
CA VAL A 495 17.97 15.19 -14.69
C VAL A 495 19.47 14.86 -14.63
N LEU A 496 20.11 15.06 -13.47
CA LEU A 496 21.52 14.71 -13.28
C LEU A 496 21.75 13.19 -13.27
N LEU A 497 20.93 12.42 -12.54
CA LEU A 497 20.99 10.95 -12.50
C LEU A 497 20.79 10.35 -13.90
N LYS A 498 19.80 10.83 -14.66
CA LYS A 498 19.56 10.40 -16.04
C LYS A 498 20.72 10.77 -16.98
N ALA A 499 21.33 11.95 -16.80
CA ALA A 499 22.52 12.34 -17.57
C ALA A 499 23.79 11.52 -17.23
N LEU A 500 23.83 10.88 -16.06
CA LEU A 500 24.89 9.96 -15.63
C LEU A 500 24.58 8.48 -15.98
N GLY A 501 23.41 8.18 -16.57
CA GLY A 501 22.97 6.80 -16.82
C GLY A 501 22.63 6.03 -15.53
N SER A 502 22.29 6.74 -14.46
CA SER A 502 22.10 6.19 -13.10
C SER A 502 20.69 6.43 -12.56
N SER A 503 19.66 6.22 -13.38
CA SER A 503 18.26 6.21 -12.91
C SER A 503 18.02 5.13 -11.87
N MET A 504 17.05 5.34 -10.97
CA MET A 504 16.66 4.40 -9.90
C MET A 504 17.78 4.01 -8.91
N GLN A 505 18.90 4.74 -8.84
CA GLN A 505 20.03 4.45 -7.91
C GLN A 505 19.66 4.34 -6.42
N TRP A 506 18.50 4.83 -6.03
CA TRP A 506 17.93 4.77 -4.68
C TRP A 506 17.06 3.51 -4.44
N PHE A 507 16.86 2.65 -5.44
CA PHE A 507 15.90 1.53 -5.38
C PHE A 507 16.27 0.48 -4.33
N SER A 508 17.55 0.07 -4.27
CA SER A 508 18.06 -0.88 -3.27
C SER A 508 18.10 -0.35 -1.83
N HIS A 509 17.86 0.94 -1.61
CA HIS A 509 17.99 1.58 -0.29
C HIS A 509 17.02 2.78 -0.14
N GLU A 510 15.92 2.60 0.56
CA GLU A 510 14.83 3.59 0.70
C GLU A 510 15.33 4.94 1.24
N TRP A 511 16.25 4.90 2.20
CA TRP A 511 16.87 6.09 2.81
C TRP A 511 17.73 6.90 1.83
N LEU A 512 18.26 6.27 0.77
CA LEU A 512 19.11 6.93 -0.22
C LEU A 512 18.30 7.94 -1.06
N SER A 513 17.00 7.70 -1.26
CA SER A 513 16.09 8.69 -1.87
C SER A 513 16.15 10.04 -1.14
N MET A 514 16.05 10.02 0.20
CA MET A 514 16.13 11.19 1.05
C MET A 514 17.52 11.85 1.02
N PHE A 515 18.58 11.06 0.85
CA PHE A 515 19.96 11.55 0.74
C PHE A 515 20.25 12.23 -0.62
N LEU A 516 19.69 11.72 -1.71
CA LEU A 516 19.84 12.28 -3.06
C LEU A 516 18.92 13.49 -3.32
N PHE A 517 17.67 13.42 -2.88
CA PHE A 517 16.62 14.42 -3.19
C PHE A 517 16.41 15.46 -2.08
N GLY A 518 16.51 15.05 -0.81
CA GLY A 518 16.26 15.92 0.35
C GLY A 518 17.15 17.17 0.42
N PRO A 519 18.48 17.10 0.20
CA PRO A 519 19.34 18.27 0.17
C PRO A 519 18.95 19.32 -0.88
N MET A 520 18.41 18.88 -2.03
CA MET A 520 17.92 19.78 -3.08
C MET A 520 16.58 20.43 -2.70
N SER A 521 15.67 19.67 -2.09
CA SER A 521 14.44 20.24 -1.50
C SER A 521 14.78 21.31 -0.45
N LEU A 522 15.67 21.02 0.51
CA LEU A 522 16.15 21.98 1.51
C LEU A 522 16.84 23.20 0.88
N ALA A 523 17.68 23.01 -0.14
CA ALA A 523 18.37 24.10 -0.84
C ALA A 523 17.37 25.02 -1.55
N GLY A 524 16.34 24.45 -2.20
CA GLY A 524 15.24 25.18 -2.82
C GLY A 524 14.42 25.96 -1.78
N MET A 525 13.94 25.27 -0.75
CA MET A 525 13.22 25.85 0.40
C MET A 525 13.97 27.05 1.01
N PHE A 526 15.25 26.88 1.33
CA PHE A 526 16.08 27.97 1.87
C PHE A 526 16.40 29.06 0.86
N THR A 527 16.46 28.76 -0.44
CA THR A 527 16.59 29.77 -1.50
C THR A 527 15.37 30.69 -1.55
N VAL A 528 14.16 30.14 -1.42
CA VAL A 528 12.94 30.95 -1.26
C VAL A 528 13.06 31.86 -0.04
N GLN A 529 13.41 31.33 1.13
CA GLN A 529 13.57 32.16 2.34
C GLN A 529 14.71 33.20 2.21
N TYR A 530 15.77 32.91 1.43
CA TYR A 530 16.85 33.85 1.13
C TYR A 530 16.42 35.02 0.22
N LEU A 531 15.53 34.76 -0.74
CA LEU A 531 14.91 35.79 -1.58
C LEU A 531 13.89 36.59 -0.79
N PHE A 532 13.05 35.91 -0.01
CA PHE A 532 12.00 36.49 0.82
C PHE A 532 12.51 37.04 2.17
N HIS A 533 13.81 37.06 2.43
CA HIS A 533 14.41 37.77 3.58
C HIS A 533 14.31 39.31 3.45
N ASN A 534 13.52 39.96 4.30
CA ASN A 534 13.38 41.41 4.33
C ASN A 534 14.59 42.09 4.97
N LYS A 535 15.47 42.66 4.14
CA LYS A 535 16.68 43.41 4.55
C LYS A 535 16.41 44.63 5.45
N LYS A 536 15.18 45.16 5.49
CA LYS A 536 14.79 46.32 6.33
C LYS A 536 14.29 45.90 7.71
N ALA A 537 13.96 44.61 7.91
CA ALA A 537 13.51 44.07 9.18
C ALA A 537 14.67 43.34 9.90
N SER A 538 14.55 43.17 11.22
CA SER A 538 15.51 42.36 11.99
C SER A 538 15.39 40.87 11.64
N SER A 539 16.41 40.06 11.98
CA SER A 539 16.32 38.60 11.84
C SER A 539 15.10 38.04 12.58
N GLY A 540 14.88 38.45 13.84
CA GLY A 540 13.73 38.03 14.66
C GLY A 540 12.36 38.41 14.08
N ALA A 541 12.25 39.57 13.42
CA ALA A 541 11.01 39.96 12.75
C ALA A 541 10.73 39.13 11.47
N ASN A 542 11.77 38.69 10.76
CA ASN A 542 11.61 37.73 9.66
C ASN A 542 11.26 36.34 10.20
N GLU A 543 11.97 35.88 11.24
CA GLU A 543 11.77 34.62 11.96
C GLU A 543 10.31 34.46 12.42
N LEU A 544 9.79 35.46 13.17
CA LEU A 544 8.39 35.52 13.62
C LEU A 544 7.40 35.55 12.45
N SER A 545 7.64 36.37 11.43
CA SER A 545 6.78 36.43 10.24
C SER A 545 6.69 35.07 9.54
N THR A 546 7.80 34.36 9.36
CA THR A 546 7.82 33.05 8.70
C THR A 546 7.11 32.00 9.56
N PHE A 547 7.31 32.01 10.89
CA PHE A 547 6.65 31.09 11.82
C PHE A 547 5.12 31.32 11.90
N SER A 548 4.66 32.58 11.99
CA SER A 548 3.23 32.90 11.91
C SER A 548 2.62 32.55 10.56
N SER A 549 3.42 32.57 9.48
CA SER A 549 2.98 32.17 8.14
C SER A 549 2.88 30.65 7.97
N LEU A 550 3.71 29.87 8.69
CA LEU A 550 3.55 28.42 8.80
C LEU A 550 2.25 28.05 9.49
N GLN A 551 1.89 28.75 10.58
CA GLN A 551 0.58 28.56 11.22
C GLN A 551 -0.56 28.77 10.23
N LEU A 552 -0.53 29.86 9.47
CA LEU A 552 -1.56 30.14 8.47
C LEU A 552 -1.62 29.06 7.38
N PHE A 553 -0.47 28.59 6.89
CA PHE A 553 -0.41 27.50 5.90
C PHE A 553 -1.10 26.24 6.41
N PHE A 554 -0.73 25.74 7.60
CA PHE A 554 -1.33 24.53 8.15
C PHE A 554 -2.81 24.70 8.53
N THR A 555 -3.23 25.89 8.99
CA THR A 555 -4.65 26.18 9.23
C THR A 555 -5.47 26.24 7.94
N ILE A 556 -4.91 26.77 6.83
CA ILE A 556 -5.57 26.72 5.51
C ILE A 556 -5.64 25.28 5.01
N SER A 557 -4.53 24.53 5.04
CA SER A 557 -4.50 23.13 4.59
C SER A 557 -5.47 22.26 5.38
N LEU A 558 -5.54 22.43 6.71
CA LEU A 558 -6.55 21.77 7.55
C LEU A 558 -7.98 22.04 7.07
N GLY A 559 -8.32 23.32 6.83
CA GLY A 559 -9.64 23.71 6.33
C GLY A 559 -9.97 23.14 4.96
N VAL A 560 -9.01 23.14 4.03
CA VAL A 560 -9.16 22.61 2.67
C VAL A 560 -9.33 21.09 2.69
N VAL A 561 -8.45 20.35 3.37
CA VAL A 561 -8.48 18.88 3.39
C VAL A 561 -9.70 18.36 4.14
N SER A 562 -10.12 19.05 5.22
CA SER A 562 -11.40 18.77 5.89
C SER A 562 -12.62 19.07 4.99
N TYR A 563 -12.58 20.11 4.18
CA TYR A 563 -13.67 20.43 3.24
C TYR A 563 -13.79 19.40 2.10
N VAL A 564 -12.68 18.82 1.63
CA VAL A 564 -12.67 17.74 0.62
C VAL A 564 -13.21 16.41 1.19
N GLY A 565 -13.31 16.29 2.52
CA GLY A 565 -13.82 15.09 3.18
C GLY A 565 -12.77 14.00 3.37
N LEU A 566 -11.48 14.34 3.47
CA LEU A 566 -10.41 13.36 3.69
C LEU A 566 -10.15 13.16 5.18
N ALA A 567 -10.23 11.91 5.63
CA ALA A 567 -10.07 11.53 7.02
C ALA A 567 -8.66 11.83 7.54
N SER A 568 -7.64 11.72 6.67
CA SER A 568 -6.25 12.13 6.89
C SER A 568 -6.03 13.62 7.25
N SER A 569 -7.07 14.46 7.25
CA SER A 569 -6.98 15.88 7.67
C SER A 569 -6.46 16.09 9.11
N TYR A 570 -6.54 15.07 9.99
CA TYR A 570 -5.98 15.13 11.35
C TYR A 570 -4.47 15.42 11.37
N VAL A 571 -3.71 15.03 10.34
CA VAL A 571 -2.27 15.31 10.23
C VAL A 571 -2.03 16.83 10.18
N PHE A 572 -2.85 17.57 9.44
CA PHE A 572 -2.77 19.04 9.40
C PHE A 572 -3.24 19.68 10.71
N ALA A 573 -4.20 19.06 11.41
CA ALA A 573 -4.62 19.48 12.74
C ALA A 573 -3.48 19.37 13.76
N LEU A 574 -2.65 18.32 13.65
CA LEU A 574 -1.44 18.10 14.44
C LEU A 574 -0.46 19.28 14.33
N PHE A 575 -0.05 19.63 13.11
CA PHE A 575 0.82 20.78 12.86
C PHE A 575 0.18 22.10 13.31
N ALA A 576 -1.10 22.32 12.98
CA ALA A 576 -1.80 23.55 13.34
C ALA A 576 -1.89 23.74 14.87
N LEU A 577 -2.13 22.66 15.63
CA LEU A 577 -2.18 22.68 17.08
C LEU A 577 -0.81 22.90 17.72
N SER A 578 0.22 22.15 17.32
CA SER A 578 1.56 22.28 17.89
C SER A 578 2.20 23.65 17.64
N ILE A 579 2.03 24.20 16.43
CA ILE A 579 2.50 25.56 16.11
C ILE A 579 1.70 26.61 16.90
N THR A 580 0.40 26.39 17.14
CA THR A 580 -0.45 27.29 17.94
C THR A 580 0.01 27.32 19.41
N ILE A 581 0.27 26.15 20.01
CA ILE A 581 0.80 26.03 21.38
C ILE A 581 2.16 26.72 21.49
N ALA A 582 3.05 26.51 20.52
CA ALA A 582 4.35 27.16 20.46
C ALA A 582 4.24 28.69 20.39
N LEU A 583 3.35 29.23 19.54
CA LEU A 583 3.11 30.68 19.43
C LEU A 583 2.53 31.26 20.74
N MET A 584 1.62 30.55 21.42
CA MET A 584 1.10 30.97 22.74
C MET A 584 2.19 30.99 23.81
N PHE A 585 3.07 29.98 23.84
CA PHE A 585 4.24 29.96 24.73
C PHE A 585 5.16 31.16 24.45
N ASN A 586 5.50 31.40 23.18
CA ASN A 586 6.35 32.50 22.75
C ASN A 586 5.74 33.86 23.13
N HIS A 587 4.42 34.04 22.97
CA HIS A 587 3.70 35.23 23.43
C HIS A 587 3.80 35.44 24.94
N LYS A 588 3.57 34.39 25.74
CA LYS A 588 3.64 34.47 27.21
C LYS A 588 5.05 34.84 27.67
N LYS A 589 6.09 34.23 27.09
CA LYS A 589 7.50 34.55 27.38
C LYS A 589 7.84 35.99 27.00
N ALA A 590 7.54 36.40 25.77
CA ALA A 590 7.77 37.77 25.31
C ALA A 590 7.00 38.82 26.13
N ALA A 591 5.82 38.50 26.67
CA ALA A 591 5.07 39.39 27.56
C ALA A 591 5.73 39.57 28.94
N LEU A 592 6.42 38.55 29.46
CA LEU A 592 7.18 38.62 30.71
C LEU A 592 8.47 39.41 30.54
N GLU A 593 9.18 39.21 29.42
CA GLU A 593 10.47 39.85 29.11
C GLU A 593 10.33 41.34 28.72
N ARG A 594 9.17 41.76 28.21
CA ARG A 594 8.84 43.16 27.86
C ARG A 594 8.85 44.17 29.03
N ARG A 595 9.14 43.74 30.27
CA ARG A 595 9.29 44.65 31.42
C ARG A 595 10.52 45.57 31.29
N ASP A 596 11.56 45.16 30.56
CA ASP A 596 12.82 45.90 30.42
C ASP A 596 13.04 46.51 29.01
N GLY A 597 12.02 47.17 28.47
CA GLY A 597 12.14 48.06 27.30
C GLY A 597 11.86 47.42 25.93
N PRO A 598 12.03 48.18 24.83
CA PRO A 598 11.60 47.78 23.49
C PRO A 598 12.66 46.91 22.78
N GLU A 599 12.87 45.69 23.25
CA GLU A 599 13.69 44.70 22.55
C GLU A 599 12.95 43.94 21.44
N VAL A 600 13.73 43.40 20.51
CA VAL A 600 13.27 42.76 19.28
C VAL A 600 12.55 41.45 19.62
N ILE A 601 11.29 41.34 19.16
CA ILE A 601 10.55 40.08 19.25
C ILE A 601 11.28 39.04 18.37
N SER A 602 12.01 38.15 19.01
CA SER A 602 12.66 36.98 18.42
C SER A 602 12.00 35.72 18.95
N ILE A 603 12.14 34.60 18.25
CA ILE A 603 11.54 33.35 18.70
C ILE A 603 12.47 32.67 19.72
N ASP A 604 11.91 32.23 20.84
CA ASP A 604 12.67 31.46 21.82
C ASP A 604 13.04 30.06 21.31
N TYR A 605 14.17 29.49 21.75
CA TYR A 605 14.57 28.14 21.33
C TYR A 605 13.51 27.08 21.72
N ALA A 606 12.88 27.22 22.88
CA ALA A 606 11.83 26.29 23.33
C ALA A 606 10.61 26.27 22.38
N THR A 607 10.28 27.39 21.74
CA THR A 607 9.20 27.48 20.75
C THR A 607 9.41 26.53 19.57
N TYR A 608 10.67 26.34 19.12
CA TYR A 608 10.99 25.39 18.05
C TYR A 608 10.82 23.94 18.50
N PHE A 609 11.30 23.59 19.69
CA PHE A 609 11.14 22.24 20.23
C PHE A 609 9.65 21.90 20.45
N ILE A 610 8.85 22.82 20.99
CA ILE A 610 7.41 22.63 21.18
C ILE A 610 6.67 22.44 19.85
N ALA A 611 6.99 23.22 18.82
CA ALA A 611 6.34 23.10 17.52
C ALA A 611 6.76 21.85 16.73
N ALA A 612 8.00 21.38 16.91
CA ALA A 612 8.52 20.21 16.21
C ALA A 612 8.21 18.89 16.92
N LEU A 613 8.25 18.82 18.26
CA LEU A 613 8.22 17.57 19.02
C LEU A 613 7.13 16.59 18.55
N LEU A 614 5.87 17.00 18.57
CA LEU A 614 4.75 16.10 18.31
C LEU A 614 4.56 15.84 16.80
N PRO A 615 4.54 16.85 15.91
CA PRO A 615 4.37 16.61 14.48
C PRO A 615 5.57 15.92 13.83
N THR A 616 6.81 16.26 14.20
CA THR A 616 8.00 15.60 13.66
C THR A 616 8.10 14.15 14.15
N SER A 617 7.74 13.84 15.40
CA SER A 617 7.73 12.43 15.86
C SER A 617 6.73 11.61 15.06
N TYR A 618 5.46 12.04 15.01
CA TYR A 618 4.41 11.33 14.27
C TYR A 618 4.73 11.22 12.77
N PHE A 619 5.17 12.33 12.17
CA PHE A 619 5.47 12.32 10.74
C PHE A 619 6.75 11.53 10.42
N SER A 620 7.73 11.42 11.31
CA SER A 620 8.88 10.52 11.10
C SER A 620 8.44 9.07 11.03
N PHE A 621 7.54 8.63 11.91
CA PHE A 621 6.96 7.28 11.88
C PHE A 621 6.22 7.01 10.56
N VAL A 622 5.36 7.94 10.12
CA VAL A 622 4.65 7.84 8.83
C VAL A 622 5.58 7.91 7.62
N CYS A 623 6.68 8.69 7.69
CA CYS A 623 7.68 8.75 6.61
C CYS A 623 8.31 7.39 6.32
N PHE A 624 8.62 6.60 7.35
CA PHE A 624 9.21 5.28 7.16
C PHE A 624 8.21 4.37 6.43
N SER A 625 6.95 4.28 6.88
CA SER A 625 5.89 3.59 6.13
C SER A 625 5.77 4.03 4.66
N LEU A 626 5.83 5.34 4.39
CA LEU A 626 5.73 5.87 3.02
C LEU A 626 6.94 5.46 2.16
N LEU A 627 8.16 5.47 2.71
CA LEU A 627 9.36 5.08 1.98
C LEU A 627 9.42 3.56 1.76
N ASP A 628 9.20 2.78 2.82
CA ASP A 628 9.16 1.31 2.81
C ASP A 628 8.11 0.75 1.83
N MET A 629 7.03 1.50 1.59
CA MET A 629 5.99 1.16 0.63
C MET A 629 6.30 1.63 -0.80
N PHE A 630 6.55 2.93 -1.00
CA PHE A 630 6.60 3.51 -2.34
C PHE A 630 7.91 3.23 -3.09
N ILE A 631 9.03 3.02 -2.38
CA ILE A 631 10.33 2.77 -3.02
C ILE A 631 10.33 1.40 -3.74
N PRO A 632 10.05 0.26 -3.09
CA PRO A 632 9.99 -1.03 -3.80
C PRO A 632 8.87 -1.09 -4.86
N LEU A 633 7.73 -0.43 -4.61
CA LEU A 633 6.61 -0.35 -5.56
C LEU A 633 7.06 0.20 -6.93
N THR A 634 8.06 1.08 -6.98
CA THR A 634 8.59 1.61 -8.25
C THR A 634 9.16 0.55 -9.20
N GLY A 635 9.56 -0.62 -8.68
CA GLY A 635 10.05 -1.74 -9.48
C GLY A 635 8.96 -2.56 -10.18
N ARG A 636 7.68 -2.18 -10.04
CA ARG A 636 6.52 -2.94 -10.60
C ARG A 636 5.34 -2.09 -11.10
N ILE A 637 5.54 -0.78 -11.33
CA ILE A 637 4.49 0.13 -11.85
C ILE A 637 4.62 0.48 -13.34
N GLY A 638 5.49 -0.24 -14.07
CA GLY A 638 5.63 -0.17 -15.52
C GLY A 638 6.79 0.70 -16.01
N VAL A 639 7.25 0.38 -17.21
CA VAL A 639 8.40 1.01 -17.88
C VAL A 639 8.18 2.48 -18.25
N ASP A 640 6.94 2.87 -18.56
CA ASP A 640 6.57 4.27 -18.83
C ASP A 640 6.47 5.13 -17.55
N ALA A 641 6.49 4.53 -16.35
CA ALA A 641 6.28 5.27 -15.12
C ALA A 641 7.47 6.22 -14.83
N PRO A 642 7.23 7.51 -14.54
CA PRO A 642 8.30 8.47 -14.27
C PRO A 642 8.82 8.33 -12.82
N VAL A 643 9.30 7.14 -12.45
CA VAL A 643 9.57 6.73 -11.07
C VAL A 643 10.55 7.63 -10.32
N ASP A 644 11.66 8.03 -10.95
CA ASP A 644 12.62 8.98 -10.36
C ASP A 644 11.95 10.33 -10.04
N HIS A 645 11.00 10.79 -10.87
CA HIS A 645 10.25 12.03 -10.62
C HIS A 645 9.22 11.85 -9.50
N ILE A 646 8.53 10.70 -9.44
CA ILE A 646 7.60 10.36 -8.36
C ILE A 646 8.33 10.38 -7.02
N VAL A 647 9.48 9.68 -6.93
CA VAL A 647 10.28 9.63 -5.70
C VAL A 647 10.91 10.98 -5.38
N ALA A 648 11.41 11.74 -6.36
CA ALA A 648 11.91 13.10 -6.12
C ALA A 648 10.83 14.04 -5.53
N VAL A 649 9.58 13.93 -5.99
CA VAL A 649 8.43 14.68 -5.44
C VAL A 649 8.06 14.17 -4.05
N LEU A 650 8.06 12.85 -3.81
CA LEU A 650 7.77 12.23 -2.51
C LEU A 650 8.82 12.63 -1.45
N SER A 651 10.11 12.47 -1.74
CA SER A 651 11.21 12.93 -0.87
C SER A 651 11.16 14.46 -0.68
N GLY A 652 10.75 15.20 -1.71
CA GLY A 652 10.50 16.64 -1.64
C GLY A 652 9.41 17.02 -0.65
N PHE A 653 8.28 16.30 -0.68
CA PHE A 653 7.16 16.43 0.26
C PHE A 653 7.63 16.09 1.67
N VAL A 654 8.18 14.88 1.88
CA VAL A 654 8.71 14.41 3.16
C VAL A 654 9.66 15.44 3.79
N THR A 655 10.58 15.99 3.01
CA THR A 655 11.53 17.02 3.48
C THR A 655 10.83 18.28 4.00
N PHE A 656 9.74 18.72 3.36
CA PHE A 656 8.99 19.91 3.79
C PHE A 656 8.21 19.66 5.08
N VAL A 657 7.46 18.54 5.16
CA VAL A 657 6.61 18.22 6.32
C VAL A 657 7.37 17.63 7.51
N PHE A 658 8.58 17.10 7.33
CA PHE A 658 9.41 16.56 8.43
C PHE A 658 9.61 17.57 9.58
N CYS A 659 10.03 18.80 9.28
CA CYS A 659 10.17 19.86 10.29
C CYS A 659 10.02 21.28 9.69
N PRO A 660 8.79 21.73 9.37
CA PRO A 660 8.52 23.06 8.82
C PRO A 660 9.10 24.24 9.63
N PRO A 661 9.14 24.23 10.99
CA PRO A 661 9.75 25.30 11.79
C PRO A 661 11.21 25.63 11.43
N LEU A 662 11.93 24.70 10.78
CA LEU A 662 13.27 24.88 10.22
C LEU A 662 13.35 26.11 9.28
N LEU A 663 12.29 26.40 8.53
CA LEU A 663 12.22 27.56 7.64
C LEU A 663 12.31 28.89 8.40
N ALA A 664 11.64 28.99 9.56
CA ALA A 664 11.74 30.17 10.43
C ALA A 664 13.11 30.24 11.11
N PHE A 665 13.61 29.11 11.64
CA PHE A 665 14.91 29.00 12.30
C PHE A 665 16.07 29.51 11.42
N ALA A 666 16.00 29.23 10.11
CA ALA A 666 16.97 29.68 9.12
C ALA A 666 17.13 31.21 9.03
N HIS A 667 16.11 32.01 9.40
CA HIS A 667 16.20 33.47 9.41
C HIS A 667 17.05 34.01 10.58
N ARG A 668 17.14 33.29 11.70
CA ARG A 668 17.79 33.72 12.95
C ARG A 668 19.20 34.26 12.73
N PHE A 669 20.00 33.52 11.96
CA PHE A 669 21.41 33.83 11.67
C PHE A 669 21.63 34.79 10.48
N GLY A 670 20.54 35.23 9.85
CA GLY A 670 20.55 36.23 8.79
C GLY A 670 21.04 35.75 7.42
N ARG A 671 20.79 36.60 6.42
CA ARG A 671 20.94 36.27 4.98
C ARG A 671 22.34 35.79 4.54
N LYS A 672 23.41 36.15 5.25
CA LYS A 672 24.79 35.69 4.94
C LYS A 672 25.01 34.23 5.29
N VAL A 673 24.49 33.78 6.44
CA VAL A 673 24.60 32.38 6.88
C VAL A 673 23.72 31.50 6.01
N LEU A 674 22.49 31.94 5.74
CA LEU A 674 21.57 31.24 4.84
C LEU A 674 22.16 30.98 3.44
N LYS A 675 22.88 31.95 2.85
CA LYS A 675 23.62 31.73 1.59
C LYS A 675 24.67 30.61 1.71
N ARG A 676 25.38 30.53 2.83
CA ARG A 676 26.40 29.49 3.05
C ARG A 676 25.77 28.10 3.21
N ILE A 677 24.64 28.01 3.91
CA ILE A 677 23.87 26.76 4.04
C ILE A 677 23.41 26.27 2.66
N ILE A 678 22.82 27.15 1.84
CA ILE A 678 22.40 26.80 0.47
C ILE A 678 23.59 26.27 -0.36
N LEU A 679 24.71 26.99 -0.35
CA LEU A 679 25.91 26.55 -1.09
C LEU A 679 26.48 25.22 -0.58
N ALA A 680 26.43 24.97 0.74
CA ALA A 680 26.86 23.72 1.33
C ALA A 680 25.92 22.55 0.96
N LEU A 681 24.61 22.77 0.97
CA LEU A 681 23.62 21.77 0.53
C LEU A 681 23.76 21.42 -0.96
N LEU A 682 23.97 22.42 -1.82
CA LEU A 682 24.21 22.19 -3.26
C LEU A 682 25.52 21.43 -3.52
N ALA A 683 26.60 21.76 -2.80
CA ALA A 683 27.87 21.04 -2.90
C ALA A 683 27.75 19.61 -2.36
N PHE A 684 27.07 19.42 -1.23
CA PHE A 684 26.79 18.11 -0.65
C PHE A 684 25.94 17.24 -1.57
N HIS A 685 24.87 17.80 -2.15
CA HIS A 685 24.03 17.11 -3.12
C HIS A 685 24.84 16.63 -4.34
N LEU A 686 25.66 17.51 -4.93
CA LEU A 686 26.50 17.15 -6.07
C LEU A 686 27.47 16.01 -5.74
N ILE A 687 28.09 16.06 -4.55
CA ILE A 687 28.96 14.99 -4.05
C ILE A 687 28.17 13.70 -3.83
N ALA A 688 26.98 13.77 -3.23
CA ALA A 688 26.11 12.62 -2.97
C ALA A 688 25.71 11.89 -4.26
N VAL A 689 25.24 12.63 -5.28
CA VAL A 689 24.89 12.05 -6.58
C VAL A 689 26.12 11.45 -7.26
N LEU A 690 27.23 12.19 -7.35
CA LEU A 690 28.44 11.69 -8.02
C LEU A 690 29.07 10.48 -7.34
N LEU A 691 29.00 10.37 -6.00
CA LEU A 691 29.48 9.19 -5.27
C LEU A 691 28.52 8.00 -5.39
N SER A 692 27.21 8.23 -5.28
CA SER A 692 26.19 7.19 -5.48
C SER A 692 26.31 6.57 -6.87
N SER A 693 26.24 7.39 -7.93
CA SER A 693 26.41 6.95 -9.33
C SER A 693 27.73 6.24 -9.63
N ALA A 694 28.76 6.39 -8.80
CA ALA A 694 30.09 5.79 -9.02
C ALA A 694 30.34 4.50 -8.22
N ILE A 695 29.52 4.21 -7.20
CA ILE A 695 29.79 3.14 -6.21
C ILE A 695 28.58 2.20 -6.05
N MET A 696 27.36 2.69 -6.29
CA MET A 696 26.13 1.99 -5.94
C MET A 696 25.43 1.43 -7.18
N SER A 697 24.69 0.33 -6.98
CA SER A 697 23.82 -0.27 -7.98
C SER A 697 22.36 -0.07 -7.56
N PRO A 698 21.44 0.26 -8.49
CA PRO A 698 20.01 0.24 -8.21
C PRO A 698 19.52 -1.14 -7.78
N TYR A 699 20.13 -2.24 -8.27
CA TYR A 699 19.71 -3.61 -7.99
C TYR A 699 20.81 -4.47 -7.39
N ASP A 700 20.40 -5.43 -6.57
CA ASP A 700 21.22 -6.52 -6.02
C ASP A 700 20.34 -7.79 -5.86
N GLU A 701 20.83 -8.79 -5.12
CA GLU A 701 20.16 -10.08 -4.91
C GLU A 701 18.83 -9.98 -4.16
N LEU A 702 18.66 -9.01 -3.25
CA LEU A 702 17.43 -8.81 -2.46
C LEU A 702 16.59 -7.63 -2.96
N HIS A 703 17.17 -6.80 -3.83
CA HIS A 703 16.48 -5.71 -4.53
C HIS A 703 16.50 -5.94 -6.05
N PRO A 704 15.99 -7.08 -6.58
CA PRO A 704 16.23 -7.48 -7.95
C PRO A 704 15.41 -6.68 -8.97
N LYS A 705 15.93 -6.54 -10.19
CA LYS A 705 15.15 -6.10 -11.36
C LYS A 705 14.16 -7.20 -11.75
N ARG A 706 12.90 -6.84 -11.99
CA ARG A 706 11.85 -7.77 -12.42
C ARG A 706 11.90 -7.99 -13.93
N VAL A 707 12.17 -9.23 -14.33
CA VAL A 707 12.22 -9.64 -15.73
C VAL A 707 11.19 -10.75 -15.96
N PHE A 708 10.41 -10.62 -17.03
CA PHE A 708 9.39 -11.57 -17.44
C PHE A 708 9.91 -12.31 -18.68
N ILE A 709 9.91 -13.64 -18.64
CA ILE A 709 10.40 -14.49 -19.73
C ILE A 709 9.26 -15.38 -20.20
N GLN A 710 8.97 -15.40 -21.49
CA GLN A 710 7.86 -16.15 -22.05
C GLN A 710 8.27 -16.86 -23.34
N HIS A 711 8.14 -18.19 -23.40
CA HIS A 711 8.29 -18.93 -24.66
C HIS A 711 6.92 -18.99 -25.35
N VAL A 712 6.78 -18.30 -26.48
CA VAL A 712 5.54 -18.24 -27.25
C VAL A 712 5.61 -19.20 -28.44
N ARG A 713 4.58 -20.05 -28.55
CA ARG A 713 4.34 -20.97 -29.66
C ARG A 713 3.09 -20.52 -30.41
N ASN A 714 3.27 -19.85 -31.54
CA ASN A 714 2.17 -19.27 -32.30
C ASN A 714 1.74 -20.20 -33.45
N MET A 715 0.63 -20.89 -33.27
CA MET A 715 0.13 -21.92 -34.20
C MET A 715 -0.30 -21.33 -35.55
N ALA A 716 -0.76 -20.08 -35.58
CA ALA A 716 -1.25 -19.42 -36.79
C ALA A 716 -0.11 -18.91 -37.71
N SER A 717 1.03 -18.49 -37.12
CA SER A 717 2.21 -18.02 -37.87
C SER A 717 3.32 -19.07 -38.01
N GLY A 718 3.34 -20.08 -37.13
CA GLY A 718 4.42 -21.06 -37.01
C GLY A 718 5.64 -20.55 -36.23
N GLU A 719 5.58 -19.36 -35.62
CA GLU A 719 6.67 -18.83 -34.79
C GLU A 719 6.86 -19.62 -33.48
N SER A 720 8.12 -19.89 -33.13
CA SER A 720 8.57 -20.38 -31.82
C SER A 720 9.61 -19.40 -31.30
N VAL A 721 9.19 -18.48 -30.44
CA VAL A 721 9.96 -17.28 -30.10
C VAL A 721 9.98 -17.04 -28.60
N LEU A 722 11.12 -16.58 -28.10
CA LEU A 722 11.33 -16.20 -26.72
C LEU A 722 11.11 -14.69 -26.56
N TYR A 723 10.13 -14.33 -25.75
CA TYR A 723 9.92 -12.96 -25.28
C TYR A 723 10.68 -12.78 -23.96
N MET A 724 11.36 -11.65 -23.86
CA MET A 724 11.89 -11.10 -22.61
C MET A 724 11.24 -9.74 -22.41
N ALA A 725 10.79 -9.43 -21.20
CA ALA A 725 10.24 -8.13 -20.85
C ALA A 725 10.65 -7.67 -19.45
N HIS A 726 10.40 -6.40 -19.12
CA HIS A 726 10.62 -5.82 -17.79
C HIS A 726 9.48 -4.86 -17.42
N ALA A 727 9.33 -4.56 -16.13
CA ALA A 727 8.22 -3.76 -15.59
C ALA A 727 8.68 -2.46 -14.87
N ASP A 728 9.92 -2.02 -15.09
CA ASP A 728 10.48 -0.81 -14.50
C ASP A 728 11.56 -0.15 -15.40
N PRO A 729 11.70 1.20 -15.39
CA PRO A 729 12.57 1.95 -16.31
C PRO A 729 14.07 1.98 -15.93
N GLY A 730 14.50 1.28 -14.89
CA GLY A 730 15.89 1.32 -14.46
C GLY A 730 16.85 0.53 -15.37
N PRO A 731 18.17 0.74 -15.22
CA PRO A 731 19.18 0.35 -16.21
C PRO A 731 19.47 -1.17 -16.27
N PHE A 732 20.47 -1.52 -17.07
CA PHE A 732 21.06 -2.87 -17.25
C PHE A 732 20.21 -3.90 -18.03
N TYR A 733 19.03 -3.53 -18.50
CA TYR A 733 18.19 -4.47 -19.25
C TYR A 733 18.76 -4.84 -20.63
N GLU A 734 19.15 -3.86 -21.44
CA GLU A 734 19.68 -4.09 -22.80
C GLU A 734 21.02 -4.85 -22.82
N PRO A 735 21.96 -4.64 -21.87
CA PRO A 735 23.09 -5.54 -21.66
C PRO A 735 22.66 -7.00 -21.45
N TYR A 736 21.67 -7.28 -20.60
CA TYR A 736 21.19 -8.65 -20.38
C TYR A 736 20.52 -9.24 -21.62
N VAL A 737 19.72 -8.45 -22.36
CA VAL A 737 19.19 -8.86 -23.68
C VAL A 737 20.32 -9.27 -24.62
N THR A 738 21.44 -8.55 -24.63
CA THR A 738 22.62 -8.86 -25.46
C THR A 738 23.33 -10.16 -25.04
N GLU A 739 23.34 -10.49 -23.75
CA GLU A 739 23.84 -11.77 -23.24
C GLU A 739 22.96 -12.93 -23.72
N VAL A 740 21.64 -12.78 -23.68
CA VAL A 740 20.68 -13.80 -24.15
C VAL A 740 20.70 -13.97 -25.68
N GLU A 741 20.86 -12.88 -26.45
CA GLU A 741 21.15 -12.95 -27.89
C GLU A 741 22.39 -13.82 -28.20
N THR A 742 23.42 -13.68 -27.37
CA THR A 742 24.67 -14.45 -27.49
C THR A 742 24.46 -15.92 -27.10
N MET A 743 23.67 -16.19 -26.07
CA MET A 743 23.32 -17.54 -25.58
C MET A 743 22.65 -18.39 -26.67
N PHE A 744 21.70 -17.81 -27.40
CA PHE A 744 20.94 -18.51 -28.44
C PHE A 744 21.46 -18.27 -29.88
N ASN A 745 22.51 -17.46 -30.04
CA ASN A 745 23.07 -17.05 -31.34
C ASN A 745 22.00 -16.50 -32.31
N ALA A 746 21.11 -15.66 -31.78
CA ALA A 746 20.01 -15.03 -32.49
C ALA A 746 20.00 -13.52 -32.22
N LYS A 747 19.33 -12.74 -33.08
CA LYS A 747 19.15 -11.30 -32.87
C LYS A 747 17.72 -11.02 -32.42
N SER A 748 17.60 -10.23 -31.37
CA SER A 748 16.32 -9.82 -30.81
C SER A 748 15.68 -8.73 -31.67
N THR A 749 14.35 -8.66 -31.59
CA THR A 749 13.54 -7.59 -32.17
C THR A 749 12.62 -7.01 -31.11
N PHE A 750 12.53 -5.70 -31.02
CA PHE A 750 11.63 -5.05 -30.08
C PHE A 750 10.17 -5.21 -30.57
N ARG A 751 9.30 -5.76 -29.73
CA ARG A 751 7.84 -5.84 -29.98
C ARG A 751 7.12 -5.19 -28.81
N THR A 752 6.31 -4.16 -29.06
CA THR A 752 5.47 -3.57 -28.02
C THR A 752 4.19 -4.38 -27.81
N ALA A 753 3.66 -4.36 -26.58
CA ALA A 753 2.34 -4.88 -26.28
C ALA A 753 1.19 -4.07 -26.94
N THR A 754 1.48 -2.91 -27.54
CA THR A 754 0.49 -2.15 -28.32
C THR A 754 0.41 -2.65 -29.76
N ASP A 755 1.54 -3.00 -30.36
CA ASP A 755 1.61 -3.53 -31.73
C ASP A 755 1.18 -5.01 -31.81
N ASN A 756 1.42 -5.77 -30.74
CA ASN A 756 1.11 -7.21 -30.65
C ASN A 756 0.42 -7.53 -29.30
N PRO A 757 -0.84 -7.11 -29.10
CA PRO A 757 -1.53 -7.21 -27.81
C PRO A 757 -1.74 -8.66 -27.35
N THR A 758 -1.88 -9.60 -28.29
CA THR A 758 -2.14 -11.02 -28.06
C THR A 758 -1.05 -11.76 -27.32
N ASP A 759 0.21 -11.36 -27.51
CA ASP A 759 1.37 -12.18 -27.16
C ASP A 759 1.48 -12.37 -25.63
N TRP A 760 1.13 -11.32 -24.89
CA TRP A 760 1.11 -11.30 -23.43
C TRP A 760 -0.31 -11.45 -22.82
N ASN A 761 -1.31 -11.87 -23.60
CA ASN A 761 -2.70 -11.97 -23.10
C ASN A 761 -2.86 -12.90 -21.89
N ALA A 762 -1.98 -13.90 -21.71
CA ALA A 762 -1.98 -14.80 -20.55
C ALA A 762 -1.93 -14.08 -19.19
N ILE A 763 -1.35 -12.88 -19.15
CA ILE A 763 -1.24 -12.02 -17.96
C ILE A 763 -1.98 -10.69 -18.14
N TYR A 764 -2.95 -10.62 -19.05
CA TYR A 764 -3.79 -9.42 -19.22
C TYR A 764 -4.55 -9.10 -17.91
N PRO A 765 -4.60 -7.82 -17.47
CA PRO A 765 -4.18 -6.61 -18.17
C PRO A 765 -2.79 -6.08 -17.78
N PHE A 766 -1.97 -6.86 -17.07
CA PHE A 766 -0.63 -6.43 -16.63
C PHE A 766 0.34 -6.22 -17.81
N ASN A 767 0.10 -6.89 -18.94
CA ASN A 767 0.87 -6.74 -20.18
C ASN A 767 1.07 -5.30 -20.67
N GLN A 768 0.17 -4.36 -20.31
CA GLN A 768 0.30 -2.95 -20.68
C GLN A 768 1.47 -2.21 -19.98
N PHE A 769 2.15 -2.85 -19.01
CA PHE A 769 3.33 -2.31 -18.33
C PHE A 769 4.67 -2.82 -18.86
N LEU A 770 4.64 -3.70 -19.85
CA LEU A 770 5.80 -4.43 -20.34
C LEU A 770 6.31 -3.87 -21.68
N GLU A 771 7.60 -3.54 -21.72
CA GLU A 771 8.38 -3.46 -22.96
C GLU A 771 9.08 -4.80 -23.20
N SER A 772 9.09 -5.29 -24.44
CA SER A 772 9.59 -6.64 -24.74
C SER A 772 10.51 -6.75 -25.96
N TYR A 773 11.52 -7.62 -25.82
CA TYR A 773 12.43 -8.06 -26.86
C TYR A 773 12.14 -9.52 -27.20
N VAL A 774 12.11 -9.83 -28.50
CA VAL A 774 11.65 -11.11 -29.03
C VAL A 774 12.73 -11.76 -29.88
N LEU A 775 13.03 -13.01 -29.58
CA LEU A 775 14.17 -13.77 -30.11
C LEU A 775 13.68 -15.08 -30.74
N ASP A 776 14.06 -15.37 -31.98
CA ASP A 776 13.77 -16.66 -32.60
C ASP A 776 14.66 -17.76 -32.02
N THR A 777 14.05 -18.71 -31.30
CA THR A 777 14.75 -19.85 -30.69
C THR A 777 14.78 -21.08 -31.60
N THR A 778 14.11 -21.03 -32.76
CA THR A 778 14.09 -22.11 -33.77
C THR A 778 15.49 -22.58 -34.19
N PRO A 779 16.48 -21.69 -34.49
CA PRO A 779 17.82 -22.11 -34.87
C PRO A 779 18.55 -22.86 -33.74
N TYR A 780 18.37 -22.39 -32.51
CA TYR A 780 18.93 -23.04 -31.32
C TYR A 780 18.33 -24.44 -31.12
N ILE A 781 17.00 -24.54 -31.11
CA ILE A 781 16.26 -25.81 -30.95
C ILE A 781 16.71 -26.84 -32.00
N ARG A 782 16.81 -26.45 -33.28
CA ARG A 782 17.29 -27.35 -34.36
C ARG A 782 18.77 -27.72 -34.23
N SER A 783 19.59 -26.88 -33.58
CA SER A 783 21.01 -27.17 -33.35
C SER A 783 21.26 -28.14 -32.18
N GLN A 784 20.39 -28.13 -31.17
CA GLN A 784 20.54 -28.94 -29.96
C GLN A 784 19.80 -30.28 -30.02
N THR A 785 18.74 -30.40 -30.83
CA THR A 785 17.98 -31.66 -30.94
C THR A 785 18.84 -32.82 -31.43
N THR A 786 18.68 -33.98 -30.80
CA THR A 786 19.31 -35.24 -31.25
C THR A 786 18.58 -35.87 -32.45
N ASN A 787 17.38 -35.38 -32.77
CA ASN A 787 16.54 -35.91 -33.84
C ASN A 787 16.84 -35.20 -35.17
N LYS A 788 17.60 -35.87 -36.04
CA LYS A 788 17.98 -35.35 -37.37
C LYS A 788 16.80 -34.88 -38.21
N THR A 789 15.64 -35.53 -38.08
CA THR A 789 14.42 -35.15 -38.81
C THR A 789 13.95 -33.75 -38.43
N ILE A 790 14.10 -33.37 -37.16
CA ILE A 790 13.74 -32.02 -36.67
C ILE A 790 14.84 -31.02 -37.00
N ALA A 791 16.11 -31.41 -36.82
CA ALA A 791 17.28 -30.58 -37.12
C ALA A 791 17.35 -30.14 -38.60
N GLU A 792 17.04 -31.04 -39.53
CA GLU A 792 17.15 -30.82 -40.98
C GLU A 792 15.82 -30.35 -41.64
N SER A 793 14.71 -30.30 -40.89
CA SER A 793 13.39 -29.91 -41.42
C SER A 793 13.23 -28.40 -41.58
N THR A 794 12.39 -28.01 -42.54
CA THR A 794 11.91 -26.63 -42.76
C THR A 794 10.47 -26.40 -42.28
N ALA A 795 9.78 -27.44 -41.79
CA ALA A 795 8.44 -27.31 -41.23
C ALA A 795 8.45 -26.55 -39.89
N PRO A 796 7.39 -25.77 -39.56
CA PRO A 796 7.25 -25.09 -38.28
C PRO A 796 7.45 -26.05 -37.09
N LEU A 797 8.07 -25.56 -36.01
CA LEU A 797 8.22 -26.35 -34.78
C LEU A 797 6.87 -26.59 -34.08
N THR A 798 5.87 -25.75 -34.36
CA THR A 798 4.49 -25.89 -33.87
C THR A 798 3.80 -27.17 -34.35
N ASP A 799 4.22 -27.75 -35.48
CA ASP A 799 3.69 -29.03 -35.99
C ASP A 799 4.01 -30.22 -35.06
N LEU A 800 4.97 -30.05 -34.14
CA LEU A 800 5.37 -31.05 -33.14
C LEU A 800 4.60 -30.91 -31.81
N ILE A 801 3.68 -29.94 -31.70
CA ILE A 801 2.89 -29.74 -30.49
C ILE A 801 1.68 -30.69 -30.50
N ARG A 802 1.54 -31.44 -29.41
CA ARG A 802 0.37 -32.28 -29.11
C ARG A 802 -0.47 -31.64 -28.02
N GLY A 803 -1.77 -31.93 -28.03
CA GLY A 803 -2.71 -31.45 -27.02
C GLY A 803 -3.03 -29.95 -27.08
N ALA A 804 -2.64 -29.27 -28.16
CA ALA A 804 -2.94 -27.85 -28.37
C ALA A 804 -4.44 -27.56 -28.16
N PRO A 805 -4.79 -26.43 -27.50
CA PRO A 805 -6.17 -26.06 -27.24
C PRO A 805 -7.00 -25.99 -28.52
N LYS A 806 -8.28 -26.32 -28.42
CA LYS A 806 -9.21 -26.25 -29.56
C LYS A 806 -10.41 -25.44 -29.19
N LEU A 807 -10.79 -24.55 -30.11
CA LEU A 807 -12.03 -23.79 -30.06
C LEU A 807 -12.99 -24.30 -31.14
N THR A 808 -14.23 -24.57 -30.77
CA THR A 808 -15.27 -25.00 -31.72
C THR A 808 -16.58 -24.27 -31.47
N ALA A 809 -17.36 -24.08 -32.53
CA ALA A 809 -18.69 -23.48 -32.48
C ALA A 809 -19.77 -24.55 -32.63
N GLU A 810 -20.65 -24.65 -31.64
CA GLU A 810 -21.84 -25.49 -31.66
C GLU A 810 -23.12 -24.63 -31.66
N ASN A 811 -24.27 -25.25 -31.92
CA ASN A 811 -25.60 -24.61 -31.85
C ASN A 811 -25.74 -23.32 -32.70
N VAL A 812 -24.95 -23.19 -33.76
CA VAL A 812 -24.87 -21.96 -34.57
C VAL A 812 -26.20 -21.68 -35.28
N HIS A 813 -26.79 -20.53 -35.00
CA HIS A 813 -28.03 -20.05 -35.62
C HIS A 813 -27.91 -18.58 -36.01
N TYR A 814 -28.35 -18.23 -37.21
CA TYR A 814 -28.40 -16.84 -37.69
C TYR A 814 -29.82 -16.47 -38.11
N ASP A 815 -30.36 -15.39 -37.53
CA ASP A 815 -31.64 -14.82 -37.95
C ASP A 815 -31.43 -13.68 -38.96
N PRO A 816 -31.79 -13.87 -40.24
CA PRO A 816 -31.62 -12.85 -41.27
C PRO A 816 -32.56 -11.64 -41.11
N LYS A 817 -33.54 -11.68 -40.20
CA LYS A 817 -34.44 -10.53 -39.94
C LYS A 817 -33.85 -9.53 -38.96
N THR A 818 -33.16 -10.02 -37.93
CA THR A 818 -32.53 -9.20 -36.88
C THR A 818 -31.03 -8.98 -37.13
N GLY A 819 -30.40 -9.82 -37.96
CA GLY A 819 -28.95 -9.82 -38.16
C GLY A 819 -28.18 -10.43 -36.98
N LEU A 820 -28.87 -11.11 -36.06
CA LEU A 820 -28.27 -11.71 -34.88
C LEU A 820 -27.79 -13.14 -35.18
N ARG A 821 -26.61 -13.46 -34.67
CA ARG A 821 -26.08 -14.83 -34.61
C ARG A 821 -25.97 -15.28 -33.18
N ARG A 822 -26.48 -16.47 -32.89
CA ARG A 822 -26.26 -17.19 -31.63
C ARG A 822 -25.34 -18.38 -31.89
N LEU A 823 -24.39 -18.63 -31.00
CA LEU A 823 -23.51 -19.79 -31.04
C LEU A 823 -23.02 -20.17 -29.63
N THR A 824 -22.67 -21.44 -29.46
CA THR A 824 -21.99 -21.97 -28.29
C THR A 824 -20.50 -22.10 -28.62
N ILE A 825 -19.64 -21.38 -27.92
CA ILE A 825 -18.20 -21.61 -27.94
C ILE A 825 -17.88 -22.74 -26.97
N LEU A 826 -17.17 -23.75 -27.43
CA LEU A 826 -16.54 -24.79 -26.61
C LEU A 826 -15.02 -24.69 -26.76
N CYS A 827 -14.31 -24.57 -25.64
CA CYS A 827 -12.86 -24.67 -25.57
C CYS A 827 -12.45 -25.97 -24.86
N THR A 828 -11.47 -26.68 -25.41
CA THR A 828 -10.83 -27.85 -24.76
C THR A 828 -9.32 -27.65 -24.69
N HIS A 829 -8.71 -27.80 -23.52
CA HIS A 829 -7.32 -27.41 -23.23
C HIS A 829 -6.60 -28.32 -22.19
N PRO A 830 -6.63 -29.67 -22.31
CA PRO A 830 -6.26 -30.60 -21.24
C PRO A 830 -4.83 -30.47 -20.67
N ASP A 831 -3.88 -29.94 -21.44
CA ASP A 831 -2.48 -29.75 -21.01
C ASP A 831 -2.14 -28.26 -20.69
N TYR A 832 -3.15 -27.45 -20.33
CA TYR A 832 -3.03 -26.00 -20.15
C TYR A 832 -3.90 -25.51 -18.97
N ILE A 833 -3.35 -24.64 -18.11
CA ILE A 833 -4.01 -24.20 -16.87
C ILE A 833 -4.91 -22.97 -17.05
N TRP A 834 -4.40 -21.94 -17.72
CA TRP A 834 -5.04 -20.63 -17.85
C TRP A 834 -5.25 -20.35 -19.34
N THR A 835 -6.47 -19.98 -19.73
CA THR A 835 -6.78 -19.63 -21.12
C THR A 835 -7.40 -18.26 -21.23
N VAL A 836 -7.05 -17.51 -22.26
CA VAL A 836 -7.52 -16.15 -22.50
C VAL A 836 -8.01 -16.05 -23.93
N ALA A 837 -9.32 -15.86 -24.09
CA ALA A 837 -9.96 -15.66 -25.37
C ALA A 837 -10.25 -14.16 -25.56
N SER A 838 -9.76 -13.58 -26.66
CA SER A 838 -10.00 -12.18 -27.03
C SER A 838 -10.65 -12.06 -28.40
N PHE A 839 -11.65 -11.17 -28.52
CA PHE A 839 -12.40 -10.96 -29.77
C PHE A 839 -13.13 -9.61 -29.79
N ASP A 840 -13.27 -9.04 -30.99
CA ASP A 840 -14.02 -7.80 -31.24
C ASP A 840 -15.41 -8.13 -31.78
N THR A 841 -16.47 -7.70 -31.09
CA THR A 841 -17.85 -7.89 -31.57
C THR A 841 -18.83 -6.94 -30.87
N HIS A 842 -20.09 -6.95 -31.30
CA HIS A 842 -21.20 -6.32 -30.60
C HIS A 842 -22.13 -7.42 -30.08
N LEU A 843 -21.88 -7.85 -28.84
CA LEU A 843 -22.69 -8.85 -28.14
C LEU A 843 -24.06 -8.26 -27.76
N THR A 844 -25.12 -9.06 -27.89
CA THR A 844 -26.46 -8.75 -27.36
C THR A 844 -26.77 -9.53 -26.09
N SER A 845 -26.23 -10.75 -25.95
CA SER A 845 -26.32 -11.55 -24.73
C SER A 845 -25.22 -12.62 -24.68
N TRP A 846 -24.99 -13.18 -23.48
CA TRP A 846 -24.07 -14.30 -23.26
C TRP A 846 -24.44 -15.10 -22.00
N SER A 847 -23.77 -16.23 -21.77
CA SER A 847 -23.93 -17.05 -20.57
C SER A 847 -23.09 -16.63 -19.37
N LEU A 848 -22.22 -15.62 -19.49
CA LEU A 848 -21.45 -15.13 -18.33
C LEU A 848 -22.37 -14.32 -17.41
N GLY A 849 -22.53 -14.77 -16.17
CA GLY A 849 -23.46 -14.17 -15.20
C GLY A 849 -22.98 -12.86 -14.56
N SER A 850 -21.83 -12.34 -15.02
CA SER A 850 -21.08 -11.28 -14.34
C SER A 850 -21.50 -9.85 -14.68
N SER A 851 -22.00 -9.62 -15.89
CA SER A 851 -22.52 -8.32 -16.34
C SER A 851 -23.22 -8.45 -17.69
N ASP A 852 -24.16 -7.53 -17.97
CA ASP A 852 -24.69 -7.37 -19.32
C ASP A 852 -23.58 -6.93 -20.29
N PRO A 853 -23.60 -7.38 -21.56
CA PRO A 853 -22.64 -6.92 -22.55
C PRO A 853 -22.74 -5.42 -22.84
N PHE A 854 -21.62 -4.81 -23.25
CA PHE A 854 -21.59 -3.39 -23.65
C PHE A 854 -22.55 -3.09 -24.83
N PRO A 855 -23.28 -1.95 -24.80
CA PRO A 855 -24.29 -1.61 -25.81
C PRO A 855 -23.68 -1.05 -27.12
N TYR A 856 -22.41 -1.37 -27.40
CA TYR A 856 -21.66 -0.94 -28.57
C TYR A 856 -20.56 -1.96 -28.89
N PRO A 857 -20.06 -2.02 -30.16
CA PRO A 857 -18.94 -2.88 -30.54
C PRO A 857 -17.74 -2.66 -29.61
N THR A 858 -17.25 -3.74 -29.00
CA THR A 858 -16.23 -3.71 -27.95
C THR A 858 -15.26 -4.88 -28.10
N HIS A 859 -14.03 -4.68 -27.68
CA HIS A 859 -13.03 -5.73 -27.52
C HIS A 859 -13.29 -6.46 -26.19
N TYR A 860 -13.63 -7.74 -26.24
CA TYR A 860 -13.86 -8.58 -25.06
C TYR A 860 -12.63 -9.43 -24.78
N VAL A 861 -12.27 -9.55 -23.50
CA VAL A 861 -11.25 -10.47 -23.01
C VAL A 861 -11.86 -11.35 -21.93
N ILE A 862 -11.95 -12.66 -22.20
CA ILE A 862 -12.39 -13.69 -21.26
C ILE A 862 -11.14 -14.41 -20.74
N ARG A 863 -10.80 -14.23 -19.46
CA ARG A 863 -9.70 -14.97 -18.80
C ARG A 863 -10.31 -16.09 -17.96
N HIS A 864 -10.15 -17.31 -18.48
CA HIS A 864 -10.53 -18.55 -17.84
C HIS A 864 -9.36 -19.15 -17.03
N VAL A 865 -9.66 -19.65 -15.83
CA VAL A 865 -8.73 -20.40 -14.98
C VAL A 865 -9.43 -21.63 -14.44
N GLY A 866 -8.83 -22.81 -14.64
CA GLY A 866 -9.36 -24.07 -14.14
C GLY A 866 -8.54 -24.62 -12.98
N GLY A 867 -9.20 -25.18 -11.97
CA GLY A 867 -8.53 -26.03 -10.98
C GLY A 867 -7.98 -27.31 -11.63
N PHE A 868 -7.06 -28.00 -10.97
CA PHE A 868 -6.36 -29.18 -11.52
C PHE A 868 -7.31 -30.22 -12.20
N VAL A 869 -6.93 -30.69 -13.40
CA VAL A 869 -7.74 -31.51 -14.34
C VAL A 869 -8.99 -30.81 -14.93
N SER A 870 -8.95 -29.49 -15.06
CA SER A 870 -9.97 -28.74 -15.81
C SER A 870 -9.64 -28.73 -17.31
N ASP A 871 -10.28 -29.61 -18.09
CA ASP A 871 -9.98 -29.81 -19.51
C ASP A 871 -10.65 -28.82 -20.48
N GLY A 872 -11.47 -27.86 -20.02
CA GLY A 872 -12.21 -26.98 -20.93
C GLY A 872 -13.25 -26.08 -20.29
N TRP A 873 -13.88 -25.26 -21.13
CA TRP A 873 -14.97 -24.34 -20.77
C TRP A 873 -15.96 -24.12 -21.92
N ARG A 874 -17.12 -23.57 -21.60
CA ARG A 874 -18.19 -23.25 -22.55
C ARG A 874 -18.75 -21.85 -22.32
N VAL A 875 -18.97 -21.09 -23.39
CA VAL A 875 -19.71 -19.82 -23.37
C VAL A 875 -20.76 -19.83 -24.47
N ASP A 876 -22.03 -19.66 -24.12
CA ASP A 876 -23.06 -19.34 -25.12
C ASP A 876 -23.07 -17.83 -25.34
N LEU A 877 -23.14 -17.38 -26.59
CA LEU A 877 -23.23 -15.95 -26.92
C LEU A 877 -24.17 -15.66 -28.07
N GLU A 878 -24.64 -14.42 -28.11
CA GLU A 878 -25.39 -13.84 -29.21
C GLU A 878 -24.79 -12.49 -29.58
N HIS A 879 -24.60 -12.24 -30.88
CA HIS A 879 -23.97 -11.02 -31.38
C HIS A 879 -24.55 -10.56 -32.71
N HIS A 880 -24.35 -9.30 -33.05
CA HIS A 880 -24.63 -8.80 -34.40
C HIS A 880 -23.60 -9.36 -35.41
N ALA A 881 -24.10 -9.99 -36.47
CA ALA A 881 -23.31 -10.50 -37.58
C ALA A 881 -23.65 -9.73 -38.87
N THR A 882 -22.62 -9.42 -39.65
CA THR A 882 -22.72 -8.71 -40.95
C THR A 882 -23.42 -9.54 -42.03
N GLY A 883 -23.52 -10.87 -41.85
CA GLY A 883 -24.25 -11.77 -42.74
C GLY A 883 -24.22 -13.25 -42.30
N PRO A 884 -24.87 -14.13 -43.09
CA PRO A 884 -24.94 -15.57 -42.81
C PRO A 884 -23.59 -16.31 -42.97
N HIS A 885 -22.62 -15.70 -43.65
CA HIS A 885 -21.26 -16.23 -43.85
C HIS A 885 -20.18 -15.44 -43.09
N ASP A 886 -20.59 -14.49 -42.26
CA ASP A 886 -19.70 -13.85 -41.29
C ASP A 886 -19.07 -14.93 -40.38
N LYS A 887 -17.99 -14.63 -39.68
CA LYS A 887 -17.39 -15.53 -38.68
C LYS A 887 -16.82 -14.72 -37.54
N LEU A 888 -16.98 -15.22 -36.32
CA LEU A 888 -16.37 -14.59 -35.16
C LEU A 888 -14.89 -15.01 -35.10
N LYS A 889 -13.99 -14.07 -35.40
CA LYS A 889 -12.56 -14.27 -35.19
C LYS A 889 -12.28 -14.23 -33.68
N ILE A 890 -11.65 -15.26 -33.15
CA ILE A 890 -11.24 -15.35 -31.75
C ILE A 890 -9.75 -15.70 -31.68
N GLU A 891 -9.01 -14.92 -30.92
CA GLU A 891 -7.63 -15.19 -30.57
C GLU A 891 -7.62 -15.87 -29.21
N LEU A 892 -6.93 -17.01 -29.11
CA LEU A 892 -6.82 -17.80 -27.90
C LEU A 892 -5.36 -17.89 -27.49
N THR A 893 -5.07 -17.48 -26.26
CA THR A 893 -3.77 -17.69 -25.62
C THR A 893 -3.95 -18.66 -24.46
N ALA A 894 -3.07 -19.64 -24.32
CA ALA A 894 -3.13 -20.67 -23.27
C ALA A 894 -1.76 -20.88 -22.64
N MET A 895 -1.72 -20.86 -21.30
CA MET A 895 -0.52 -21.13 -20.51
C MET A 895 -0.30 -22.62 -20.34
N GLU A 896 0.89 -23.11 -20.69
CA GLU A 896 1.23 -24.53 -20.56
C GLU A 896 1.24 -24.95 -19.08
N THR A 897 0.87 -26.20 -18.79
CA THR A 897 1.09 -26.84 -17.48
C THR A 897 2.59 -27.08 -17.26
N GLU A 898 3.38 -26.03 -17.08
CA GLU A 898 4.77 -26.17 -16.67
C GLU A 898 4.86 -26.66 -15.23
N GLY A 899 5.89 -27.44 -14.92
CA GLY A 899 6.19 -27.81 -13.54
C GLY A 899 6.89 -26.66 -12.83
N PHE A 900 6.13 -25.61 -12.51
CA PHE A 900 6.59 -24.46 -11.73
C PHE A 900 7.32 -24.96 -10.46
N GLY A 901 8.62 -24.67 -10.36
CA GLY A 901 9.50 -25.12 -9.27
C GLY A 901 10.11 -26.52 -9.36
N ARG A 902 9.87 -27.30 -10.43
CA ARG A 902 10.50 -28.64 -10.62
C ARG A 902 11.53 -28.67 -11.77
N ASP A 903 11.91 -27.52 -12.33
CA ASP A 903 12.84 -27.35 -13.48
C ASP A 903 12.48 -28.18 -14.74
N THR A 904 11.20 -28.55 -14.86
CA THR A 904 10.65 -29.30 -15.99
C THR A 904 10.02 -28.35 -17.02
N GLU A 905 10.58 -28.35 -18.22
CA GLU A 905 10.11 -27.59 -19.39
C GLU A 905 9.35 -28.52 -20.33
N ARG A 906 8.25 -28.06 -20.94
CA ARG A 906 7.47 -28.88 -21.89
C ARG A 906 8.14 -28.87 -23.26
N GLU A 907 8.92 -29.92 -23.52
CA GLU A 907 9.61 -30.13 -24.79
C GLU A 907 8.67 -30.47 -25.97
N LEU A 908 9.16 -30.27 -27.19
CA LEU A 908 8.46 -30.64 -28.42
C LEU A 908 8.50 -32.16 -28.64
N GLU A 909 7.50 -32.74 -29.32
CA GLU A 909 7.46 -34.19 -29.50
C GLU A 909 8.68 -34.69 -30.27
N GLY A 910 9.53 -35.48 -29.59
CA GLY A 910 10.73 -36.08 -30.18
C GLY A 910 11.91 -35.12 -30.38
N SER A 911 11.91 -33.91 -29.80
CA SER A 911 13.08 -33.01 -29.81
C SER A 911 14.20 -33.46 -28.86
N GLY A 912 13.84 -34.15 -27.77
CA GLY A 912 14.71 -34.40 -26.62
C GLY A 912 14.71 -33.21 -25.65
N GLU A 913 15.50 -33.32 -24.57
CA GLU A 913 15.69 -32.20 -23.64
C GLU A 913 16.62 -31.14 -24.26
N ILE A 914 16.07 -29.97 -24.54
CA ILE A 914 16.76 -28.81 -25.11
C ILE A 914 16.86 -27.70 -24.06
N GLY A 915 15.77 -27.47 -23.31
CA GLY A 915 15.75 -26.61 -22.13
C GLY A 915 15.98 -25.14 -22.42
N VAL A 916 15.19 -24.51 -23.30
CA VAL A 916 15.34 -23.08 -23.66
C VAL A 916 15.11 -22.21 -22.42
N MET A 917 13.99 -22.40 -21.74
CA MET A 917 13.67 -21.69 -20.49
C MET A 917 14.63 -22.09 -19.38
N ARG A 918 14.99 -23.38 -19.29
CA ARG A 918 15.96 -23.91 -18.33
C ARG A 918 17.32 -23.22 -18.44
N GLN A 919 17.83 -22.94 -19.65
CA GLN A 919 19.09 -22.21 -19.84
C GLN A 919 19.03 -20.80 -19.27
N ILE A 920 17.92 -20.08 -19.48
CA ILE A 920 17.75 -18.70 -19.00
C ILE A 920 17.67 -18.67 -17.48
N VAL A 921 16.91 -19.59 -16.88
CA VAL A 921 16.77 -19.69 -15.41
C VAL A 921 18.11 -20.05 -14.74
N GLN A 922 18.91 -20.92 -15.37
CA GLN A 922 20.25 -21.31 -14.89
C GLN A 922 21.32 -20.21 -15.05
N GLN A 923 21.23 -19.40 -16.11
CA GLN A 923 22.21 -18.34 -16.41
C GLN A 923 21.72 -16.93 -16.01
N ARG A 924 20.66 -16.84 -15.18
CA ARG A 924 20.09 -15.56 -14.76
C ARG A 924 21.11 -14.74 -13.94
N PRO A 925 21.23 -13.42 -14.17
CA PRO A 925 22.03 -12.56 -13.30
C PRO A 925 21.43 -12.52 -11.89
N VAL A 926 22.27 -12.60 -10.86
CA VAL A 926 21.83 -12.57 -9.44
C VAL A 926 21.08 -11.30 -9.03
N TRP A 927 21.24 -10.19 -9.77
CA TRP A 927 20.48 -8.95 -9.55
C TRP A 927 19.11 -8.93 -10.27
N THR A 928 18.69 -10.05 -10.85
CA THR A 928 17.37 -10.20 -11.51
C THR A 928 16.52 -11.25 -10.82
N THR A 929 15.21 -11.04 -10.88
CA THR A 929 14.21 -12.07 -10.58
C THR A 929 13.42 -12.35 -11.85
N LEU A 930 13.18 -13.63 -12.12
CA LEU A 930 12.49 -14.09 -13.32
C LEU A 930 11.10 -14.58 -12.96
N THR A 931 10.07 -13.95 -13.51
CA THR A 931 8.76 -14.58 -13.70
C THR A 931 8.78 -15.24 -15.07
N TYR A 932 8.55 -16.55 -15.13
CA TYR A 932 8.70 -17.30 -16.37
C TYR A 932 7.56 -18.30 -16.61
N PHE A 933 7.13 -18.44 -17.86
CA PHE A 933 6.08 -19.37 -18.28
C PHE A 933 6.06 -19.56 -19.82
N SER A 934 5.70 -20.75 -20.31
CA SER A 934 5.41 -20.97 -21.75
C SER A 934 3.94 -20.77 -22.09
N ILE A 935 3.67 -20.28 -23.31
CA ILE A 935 2.32 -20.19 -23.86
C ILE A 935 2.22 -20.77 -25.27
N LEU A 936 0.99 -21.16 -25.62
CA LEU A 936 0.53 -21.34 -26.99
C LEU A 936 -0.45 -20.21 -27.34
N THR A 937 -0.37 -19.70 -28.57
CA THR A 937 -1.41 -18.80 -29.12
C THR A 937 -1.88 -19.27 -30.49
N ASP A 938 -3.18 -19.16 -30.77
CA ASP A 938 -3.82 -19.57 -32.02
C ASP A 938 -5.01 -18.66 -32.36
N SER A 939 -5.43 -18.66 -33.63
CA SER A 939 -6.55 -17.85 -34.13
C SER A 939 -7.61 -18.71 -34.81
N PHE A 940 -8.84 -18.64 -34.30
CA PHE A 940 -9.98 -19.40 -34.77
C PHE A 940 -10.97 -18.48 -35.49
N GLU A 941 -11.61 -19.00 -36.55
CA GLU A 941 -12.78 -18.36 -37.17
C GLU A 941 -14.02 -19.23 -36.96
N LEU A 942 -14.95 -18.79 -36.10
CA LEU A 942 -16.14 -19.52 -35.67
C LEU A 942 -17.44 -19.14 -36.43
#